data_AF-W2CYV1-F1
#
_entry.id   AF-W2CYV1-F1
#
_cell.length_a   1.000
_cell.length_b   1.000
_cell.length_c   1.000
_cell.angle_alpha   90.00
_cell.angle_beta   90.00
_cell.angle_gamma   90.00
#
_symmetry.space_group_name_H-M   'P 1'
#
loop_
_entity.id
_entity.type
_entity.pdbx_description
1 polymer ?
#
loop_
_entity_poly.entity_id
_entity_poly.type
_entity_poly.pdbx_seq_one_letter_code
_entity_poly.pdbx_strand_id
1 'polypeptide(L)'
;MNKKVFTLLAASFMLLLGAVGASARPAWGDSVKYLPDGTGKGAYHLQVSFIGQRAIKDSVLMMDQEGRLDFADSAYVWNKDGDPDSAFFKLRSSLWCVNVGRPENAGKVPAFTFINKEYGTELAFDYQPYLFTDTGTVNGLSARKIYHDSMARLIPGYGIDLIAGQTVAPLVGGNLSKWKFSRTYNGAHGSAELEKDQYLAIEVKPDYYLTFAVPTDGTSKGKIRLVVAHKNDFDPTAFFYKNNLVRFRLVNASPRVLTAHDFNTKMHQNPTEGPVQLFFSPDVTSGQTNAFAQLLKATDVQSSTRGKDHHYLYLNTTGGQYVTMSTSDYNSDLGIRYPKIETTGATNEDQSKWRLVYYPSEDSLIINVKGYKNHVSYGAQKDPSTGSYPTAYPPYNNLYNDDILNYLIVRVQDLNATAGRILTVANAPANTRIHFNINNCVVYDTDRTTVPSNLYTVRDREGRYLVVPMYAGDLTPQWMRLEDIENANRTPSDQWFVTKVNDGSGISKIHLTNREFNNIRIEFVQVYNDYHLFKGVWHRIDENGLGRDYSPIMGRNYVNLAGFTVVPKPYRNDPYLGYKFFSKNPDEAAAIKEATDSLNWFAYAFNYLNKLSDGNHYMGFRDNASSTDTGLYILKDDRTYFQLVVPDTLRREAYGVEKYGIGWNDGLLANFSNTSSDDYIAPLKRWFYHLQVNDYWKFKRNENYVVMDDNARYGYTPERNANSRRLNKAKFYLRFTYETNGKDYYTLLDRIDISNFHYLTYVKNLAVTDTIKAYDWSHGSIRQNSFGVVAASVTDHAPMYVAAQPKTIGTYRVSTFALTHETEPLYRRFNSLDEGSVATDDPDTVAFRRTAKPNDYLYEDAHSVYSATKKQNAAGYSNINFAGVENADDAIKNKDKDQVFKRHIDTDWAIYVDTAYVNRGTGLIKPQYLLVVGPEFGWLGCPVCGEDELNRPYVYGRFLRNETDSARTDPQLGSQSAIRDRDYILPSNWDRLAFTPAIHAGDTLYVLNGHSIEEFYVKGANGQRYVNYKKLNNTPRVKKVFLGNNLHKDEVFSFRYIEPRGGSKKDFLIESETWNRGAGRMIAPMQGAWIKIQNGVPVVSRGSYYDAITEAEVWNVRKTDKAPLANKEVSTTNVVVTAGVGNVTVLNASGKAVTVSNILGQTVAKAVLASDNETISAPQGVVIVSVEGENAVKAVVK
;
A
#
# COMPACT_ATOMS: atom_id res chain seq x y z
N MET A 1 31.74 -54.67 -16.74
CA MET A 1 30.57 -55.53 -16.43
C MET A 1 29.49 -54.69 -15.75
N ASN A 2 28.25 -54.78 -16.23
CA ASN A 2 27.23 -53.73 -16.11
C ASN A 2 26.52 -53.77 -14.73
N LYS A 3 26.90 -52.89 -13.80
CA LYS A 3 26.34 -52.80 -12.43
C LYS A 3 24.84 -52.46 -12.38
N LYS A 4 24.27 -51.91 -13.46
CA LYS A 4 22.85 -51.50 -13.51
C LYS A 4 21.87 -52.67 -13.60
N VAL A 5 22.29 -53.84 -14.09
CA VAL A 5 21.40 -55.01 -14.25
C VAL A 5 21.21 -55.74 -12.92
N PHE A 6 22.24 -55.81 -12.07
CA PHE A 6 22.15 -56.45 -10.75
C PHE A 6 21.38 -55.63 -9.71
N THR A 7 21.39 -54.28 -9.80
CA THR A 7 20.60 -53.44 -8.89
C THR A 7 19.11 -53.50 -9.21
N LEU A 8 18.74 -53.59 -10.49
CA LEU A 8 17.36 -53.81 -10.93
C LEU A 8 16.88 -55.22 -10.60
N LEU A 9 17.72 -56.25 -10.76
CA LEU A 9 17.36 -57.61 -10.35
C LEU A 9 17.23 -57.72 -8.82
N ALA A 10 18.11 -57.12 -8.03
CA ALA A 10 18.06 -57.16 -6.56
C ALA A 10 16.91 -56.33 -5.97
N ALA A 11 16.58 -55.18 -6.56
CA ALA A 11 15.38 -54.41 -6.18
C ALA A 11 14.09 -55.16 -6.54
N SER A 12 14.06 -55.85 -7.68
CA SER A 12 12.94 -56.71 -8.09
C SER A 12 12.84 -57.97 -7.21
N PHE A 13 13.97 -58.59 -6.84
CA PHE A 13 14.01 -59.76 -5.95
C PHE A 13 13.65 -59.42 -4.51
N MET A 14 13.99 -58.23 -4.00
CA MET A 14 13.57 -57.74 -2.68
C MET A 14 12.08 -57.34 -2.65
N LEU A 15 11.54 -56.81 -3.76
CA LEU A 15 10.09 -56.59 -3.93
C LEU A 15 9.32 -57.92 -4.01
N LEU A 16 9.94 -58.97 -4.57
CA LEU A 16 9.40 -60.34 -4.61
C LEU A 16 9.52 -61.06 -3.27
N LEU A 17 10.59 -60.85 -2.49
CA LEU A 17 10.74 -61.46 -1.15
C LEU A 17 9.72 -60.93 -0.14
N GLY A 18 9.16 -59.73 -0.35
CA GLY A 18 8.01 -59.23 0.42
C GLY A 18 6.68 -59.89 0.06
N ALA A 19 6.60 -60.65 -1.04
CA ALA A 19 5.37 -61.26 -1.53
C ALA A 19 5.33 -62.80 -1.41
N VAL A 20 6.46 -63.48 -1.13
CA VAL A 20 6.52 -64.96 -1.12
C VAL A 20 7.13 -65.55 0.16
N GLY A 21 7.35 -64.76 1.21
CA GLY A 21 7.74 -65.25 2.53
C GLY A 21 6.54 -65.59 3.41
N ALA A 22 6.51 -66.80 3.97
CA ALA A 22 5.45 -67.30 4.85
C ALA A 22 5.02 -66.32 5.97
N SER A 23 3.71 -66.05 6.02
CA SER A 23 2.82 -65.71 7.15
C SER A 23 3.39 -65.40 8.55
N ALA A 24 4.31 -64.44 8.69
CA ALA A 24 4.57 -63.81 10.00
C ALA A 24 4.19 -62.33 9.93
N ARG A 25 2.89 -62.03 10.07
CA ARG A 25 2.39 -60.66 10.24
C ARG A 25 2.79 -60.17 11.65
N PRO A 26 3.21 -58.91 11.82
CA PRO A 26 3.58 -58.39 13.13
C PRO A 26 2.39 -58.41 14.09
N ALA A 27 2.63 -58.82 15.33
CA ALA A 27 1.64 -58.82 16.39
C ALA A 27 1.43 -57.39 16.93
N TRP A 28 0.31 -57.18 17.62
CA TRP A 28 0.06 -55.90 18.29
C TRP A 28 1.14 -55.57 19.32
N GLY A 29 1.57 -54.31 19.36
CA GLY A 29 2.60 -53.85 20.28
C GLY A 29 4.02 -54.22 19.84
N ASP A 30 4.16 -54.98 18.74
CA ASP A 30 5.46 -55.22 18.14
C ASP A 30 6.07 -53.91 17.67
N SER A 31 7.37 -53.79 17.93
CA SER A 31 8.17 -52.67 17.43
C SER A 31 8.21 -52.72 15.91
N VAL A 32 7.98 -51.58 15.28
CA VAL A 32 8.13 -51.45 13.83
C VAL A 32 9.60 -51.69 13.50
N LYS A 33 9.87 -52.71 12.68
CA LYS A 33 11.24 -53.10 12.34
C LYS A 33 11.81 -52.30 11.18
N TYR A 34 10.99 -51.94 10.20
CA TYR A 34 11.45 -51.31 8.96
C TYR A 34 10.46 -50.24 8.48
N LEU A 35 11.01 -49.18 7.89
CA LEU A 35 10.28 -48.13 7.18
C LEU A 35 10.89 -47.93 5.78
N PRO A 36 10.08 -47.68 4.74
CA PRO A 36 10.59 -47.39 3.40
C PRO A 36 11.23 -46.00 3.32
N ASP A 37 12.10 -45.80 2.33
CA ASP A 37 12.60 -44.47 1.97
C ASP A 37 11.45 -43.58 1.48
N GLY A 38 11.40 -42.33 1.96
CA GLY A 38 10.38 -41.37 1.56
C GLY A 38 9.07 -41.60 2.31
N THR A 39 7.98 -41.84 1.57
CA THR A 39 6.64 -41.91 2.14
C THR A 39 6.38 -43.25 2.82
N GLY A 40 6.00 -43.20 4.10
CA GLY A 40 5.58 -44.39 4.86
C GLY A 40 4.32 -45.04 4.28
N LYS A 41 4.19 -46.36 4.41
CA LYS A 41 3.06 -47.16 3.90
C LYS A 41 1.95 -47.42 4.93
N GLY A 42 2.04 -46.81 6.11
CA GLY A 42 1.19 -47.12 7.26
C GLY A 42 1.18 -46.03 8.31
N ALA A 43 0.35 -46.22 9.34
CA ALA A 43 0.24 -45.31 10.49
C ALA A 43 0.52 -46.07 11.78
N TYR A 44 1.38 -45.55 12.64
CA TYR A 44 1.90 -46.27 13.79
C TYR A 44 1.66 -45.49 15.07
N HIS A 45 1.75 -46.16 16.22
CA HIS A 45 1.76 -45.46 17.50
C HIS A 45 3.18 -45.06 17.87
N LEU A 46 3.34 -43.81 18.29
CA LEU A 46 4.50 -43.36 19.05
C LEU A 46 4.27 -43.74 20.51
N GLN A 47 4.64 -44.97 20.88
CA GLN A 47 4.54 -45.45 22.25
C GLN A 47 5.57 -44.73 23.12
N VAL A 48 5.12 -44.17 24.24
CA VAL A 48 6.00 -43.60 25.26
C VAL A 48 6.61 -44.77 26.03
N SER A 49 7.90 -45.03 25.83
CA SER A 49 8.58 -46.14 26.50
C SER A 49 9.23 -45.72 27.82
N PHE A 50 9.74 -44.50 27.91
CA PHE A 50 10.29 -43.96 29.15
C PHE A 50 10.00 -42.47 29.33
N ILE A 51 9.82 -42.07 30.59
CA ILE A 51 9.92 -40.68 31.04
C ILE A 51 11.03 -40.65 32.09
N GLY A 52 12.13 -39.94 31.80
CA GLY A 52 13.33 -40.09 32.60
C GLY A 52 13.78 -41.55 32.58
N GLN A 53 14.14 -42.12 33.73
CA GLN A 53 14.43 -43.56 33.90
C GLN A 53 13.18 -44.42 34.13
N ARG A 54 12.00 -43.81 34.33
CA ARG A 54 10.76 -44.54 34.60
C ARG A 54 10.23 -45.15 33.30
N ALA A 55 10.21 -46.48 33.23
CA ALA A 55 9.54 -47.20 32.16
C ALA A 55 8.03 -46.91 32.21
N ILE A 56 7.45 -46.54 31.08
CA ILE A 56 6.02 -46.29 30.94
C ILE A 56 5.41 -47.49 30.22
N LYS A 57 4.29 -47.97 30.75
CA LYS A 57 3.47 -49.00 30.13
C LYS A 57 2.18 -48.37 29.65
N ASP A 58 1.69 -48.82 28.50
CA ASP A 58 0.39 -48.45 27.96
C ASP A 58 0.16 -46.94 27.81
N SER A 59 1.03 -46.29 27.04
CA SER A 59 0.92 -44.86 26.75
C SER A 59 1.43 -44.56 25.35
N VAL A 60 0.64 -43.83 24.56
CA VAL A 60 0.98 -43.40 23.20
C VAL A 60 0.78 -41.89 23.06
N LEU A 61 1.52 -41.26 22.15
CA LEU A 61 1.32 -39.86 21.82
C LEU A 61 0.06 -39.69 20.97
N MET A 62 -0.86 -38.83 21.41
CA MET A 62 -2.06 -38.47 20.66
C MET A 62 -2.11 -36.98 20.35
N MET A 63 -2.94 -36.61 19.39
CA MET A 63 -3.33 -35.22 19.14
C MET A 63 -4.84 -35.08 19.33
N ASP A 64 -5.29 -34.06 20.07
CA ASP A 64 -6.70 -33.74 20.21
C ASP A 64 -7.24 -32.91 19.03
N GLN A 65 -8.54 -32.64 19.04
CA GLN A 65 -9.23 -31.88 17.98
C GLN A 65 -8.77 -30.42 17.89
N GLU A 66 -8.27 -29.86 19.00
CA GLU A 66 -7.66 -28.54 19.05
C GLU A 66 -6.20 -28.55 18.56
N GLY A 67 -5.62 -29.72 18.25
CA GLY A 67 -4.24 -29.88 17.82
C GLY A 67 -3.23 -29.94 18.96
N ARG A 68 -3.68 -30.09 20.22
CA ARG A 68 -2.77 -30.26 21.36
C ARG A 68 -2.36 -31.70 21.51
N LEU A 69 -1.14 -31.89 22.01
CA LEU A 69 -0.59 -33.21 22.27
C LEU A 69 -0.81 -33.63 23.71
N ASP A 70 -1.17 -34.89 23.88
CA ASP A 70 -1.23 -35.52 25.20
C ASP A 70 -0.86 -37.02 25.09
N PHE A 71 -0.82 -37.66 26.24
CA PHE A 71 -0.69 -39.11 26.33
C PHE A 71 -2.07 -39.77 26.37
N ALA A 72 -2.24 -40.77 25.51
CA ALA A 72 -3.41 -41.65 25.53
C ALA A 72 -3.01 -43.05 26.03
N ASP A 73 -3.84 -43.64 26.88
CA ASP A 73 -3.72 -45.03 27.30
C ASP A 73 -4.57 -45.96 26.40
N SER A 74 -4.53 -47.27 26.65
CA SER A 74 -5.37 -48.20 25.91
C SER A 74 -6.86 -47.91 26.07
N ALA A 75 -7.32 -47.42 27.22
CA ALA A 75 -8.73 -47.12 27.44
C ALA A 75 -9.22 -45.98 26.53
N TYR A 76 -8.42 -44.94 26.32
CA TYR A 76 -8.71 -43.88 25.36
C TYR A 76 -8.70 -44.41 23.93
N VAL A 77 -7.61 -45.05 23.52
CA VAL A 77 -7.45 -45.55 22.14
C VAL A 77 -8.56 -46.53 21.80
N TRP A 78 -9.00 -47.35 22.76
CA TRP A 78 -10.10 -48.30 22.60
C TRP A 78 -11.50 -47.75 22.85
N ASN A 79 -11.60 -46.50 23.29
CA ASN A 79 -12.85 -45.88 23.66
C ASN A 79 -13.67 -46.72 24.67
N LYS A 80 -12.99 -47.19 25.72
CA LYS A 80 -13.60 -47.98 26.79
C LYS A 80 -14.79 -47.22 27.40
N ASP A 81 -15.93 -47.88 27.53
CA ASP A 81 -17.20 -47.34 28.04
C ASP A 81 -17.80 -46.18 27.23
N GLY A 82 -17.19 -45.81 26.10
CA GLY A 82 -17.70 -44.81 25.17
C GLY A 82 -18.62 -45.39 24.11
N ASP A 83 -19.17 -44.52 23.26
CA ASP A 83 -19.96 -44.95 22.11
C ASP A 83 -19.10 -45.81 21.17
N PRO A 84 -19.43 -47.10 20.95
CA PRO A 84 -18.66 -47.98 20.06
C PRO A 84 -18.39 -47.36 18.70
N ASP A 85 -19.33 -46.57 18.20
CA ASP A 85 -19.25 -45.95 16.90
C ASP A 85 -18.16 -44.87 16.86
N SER A 86 -17.76 -44.26 17.98
CA SER A 86 -16.68 -43.24 18.03
C SER A 86 -15.27 -43.79 18.25
N ALA A 87 -15.09 -45.11 18.34
CA ALA A 87 -13.82 -45.72 18.73
C ALA A 87 -12.68 -45.48 17.73
N PHE A 88 -13.00 -45.44 16.43
CA PHE A 88 -12.00 -45.23 15.39
C PHE A 88 -11.47 -43.81 15.31
N PHE A 89 -12.26 -42.80 15.68
CA PHE A 89 -11.80 -41.43 15.78
C PHE A 89 -10.64 -41.31 16.79
N LYS A 90 -10.83 -41.84 18.02
CA LYS A 90 -9.79 -41.82 19.06
C LYS A 90 -8.53 -42.58 18.62
N LEU A 91 -8.69 -43.73 17.98
CA LEU A 91 -7.59 -44.50 17.41
C LEU A 91 -6.82 -43.72 16.33
N ARG A 92 -7.51 -43.07 15.37
CA ARG A 92 -6.84 -42.26 14.33
C ARG A 92 -6.13 -41.05 14.94
N SER A 93 -6.70 -40.44 15.99
CA SER A 93 -6.09 -39.31 16.68
C SER A 93 -4.75 -39.64 17.36
N SER A 94 -4.50 -40.92 17.67
CA SER A 94 -3.22 -41.41 18.24
C SER A 94 -2.24 -41.99 17.21
N LEU A 95 -2.66 -42.15 15.96
CA LEU A 95 -1.88 -42.77 14.89
C LEU A 95 -1.08 -41.73 14.10
N TRP A 96 0.16 -42.10 13.73
CA TRP A 96 1.10 -41.23 13.02
C TRP A 96 1.69 -41.95 11.80
N CYS A 97 1.50 -41.41 10.59
CA CYS A 97 2.28 -41.82 9.43
C CYS A 97 3.70 -41.29 9.56
N VAL A 98 4.68 -42.10 9.17
CA VAL A 98 6.10 -41.76 9.32
C VAL A 98 6.76 -41.72 7.96
N ASN A 99 7.26 -40.54 7.59
CA ASN A 99 8.08 -40.36 6.39
C ASN A 99 9.55 -40.27 6.80
N VAL A 100 10.44 -40.88 6.00
CA VAL A 100 11.89 -40.88 6.24
C VAL A 100 12.60 -40.13 5.12
N GLY A 101 13.24 -39.02 5.47
CA GLY A 101 14.07 -38.23 4.56
C GLY A 101 15.37 -38.95 4.20
N ARG A 102 15.84 -38.77 2.96
CA ARG A 102 17.13 -39.32 2.53
C ARG A 102 18.27 -38.68 3.33
N PRO A 103 19.22 -39.44 3.88
CA PRO A 103 20.37 -38.88 4.57
C PRO A 103 21.25 -38.10 3.59
N GLU A 104 21.57 -36.84 3.91
CA GLU A 104 22.37 -35.95 3.05
C GLU A 104 23.85 -36.39 2.95
N ASN A 105 24.37 -37.09 3.97
CA ASN A 105 25.74 -37.61 4.03
C ASN A 105 25.78 -38.92 4.86
N ALA A 106 26.75 -39.80 4.56
CA ALA A 106 26.95 -41.04 5.32
C ALA A 106 27.22 -40.76 6.81
N GLY A 107 26.46 -41.38 7.71
CA GLY A 107 26.63 -41.26 9.17
C GLY A 107 25.76 -40.21 9.87
N LYS A 108 25.01 -39.35 9.15
CA LYS A 108 24.00 -38.46 9.75
C LYS A 108 22.68 -39.20 9.98
N VAL A 109 22.00 -38.90 11.10
CA VAL A 109 20.65 -39.41 11.40
C VAL A 109 19.67 -38.86 10.36
N PRO A 110 18.87 -39.70 9.67
CA PRO A 110 17.85 -39.21 8.75
C PRO A 110 16.77 -38.42 9.49
N ALA A 111 16.14 -37.48 8.77
CA ALA A 111 15.03 -36.70 9.30
C ALA A 111 13.72 -37.51 9.17
N PHE A 112 12.97 -37.61 10.26
CA PHE A 112 11.66 -38.25 10.30
C PHE A 112 10.58 -37.17 10.41
N THR A 113 9.52 -37.34 9.65
CA THR A 113 8.32 -36.50 9.75
C THR A 113 7.15 -37.38 10.17
N PHE A 114 6.44 -36.96 11.20
CA PHE A 114 5.28 -37.66 11.75
C PHE A 114 4.02 -36.89 11.37
N ILE A 115 3.08 -37.52 10.67
CA ILE A 115 1.82 -36.90 10.24
C ILE A 115 0.69 -37.59 10.98
N ASN A 116 -0.12 -36.83 11.72
CA ASN A 116 -1.25 -37.41 12.43
C ASN A 116 -2.29 -37.96 11.45
N LYS A 117 -2.82 -39.17 11.72
CA LYS A 117 -3.74 -39.88 10.83
C LYS A 117 -5.13 -39.25 10.76
N GLU A 118 -5.62 -38.68 11.86
CA GLU A 118 -6.92 -38.00 11.91
C GLU A 118 -6.85 -36.63 11.21
N TYR A 119 -5.83 -35.84 11.55
CA TYR A 119 -5.78 -34.43 11.19
C TYR A 119 -4.86 -34.10 10.01
N GLY A 120 -4.19 -35.12 9.43
CA GLY A 120 -3.24 -34.97 8.31
C GLY A 120 -2.21 -33.85 8.51
N THR A 121 -1.84 -33.59 9.76
CA THR A 121 -0.98 -32.48 10.15
C THR A 121 0.35 -33.03 10.67
N GLU A 122 1.45 -32.46 10.19
CA GLU A 122 2.79 -32.80 10.67
C GLU A 122 2.93 -32.43 12.16
N LEU A 123 3.62 -33.27 12.93
CA LEU A 123 4.10 -33.00 14.28
C LEU A 123 5.14 -31.88 14.20
N ALA A 124 4.67 -30.67 13.97
CA ALA A 124 5.45 -29.49 13.69
C ALA A 124 5.27 -28.46 14.82
N PHE A 125 6.32 -27.71 15.11
CA PHE A 125 6.28 -26.65 16.11
C PHE A 125 6.90 -25.36 15.58
N ASP A 126 6.42 -24.24 16.09
CA ASP A 126 7.06 -22.95 15.87
C ASP A 126 8.07 -22.70 17.00
N TYR A 127 9.22 -22.14 16.63
CA TYR A 127 10.30 -21.81 17.56
C TYR A 127 10.76 -20.38 17.30
N GLN A 128 10.66 -19.54 18.33
CA GLN A 128 11.02 -18.13 18.28
C GLN A 128 12.36 -17.91 19.00
N PRO A 129 13.49 -17.79 18.27
CA PRO A 129 14.83 -17.85 18.86
C PRO A 129 15.14 -16.69 19.84
N TYR A 130 14.54 -15.52 19.64
CA TYR A 130 14.76 -14.33 20.48
C TYR A 130 14.11 -14.44 21.86
N LEU A 131 13.15 -15.36 22.04
CA LEU A 131 12.53 -15.64 23.34
C LEU A 131 13.40 -16.55 24.22
N PHE A 132 14.49 -17.10 23.66
CA PHE A 132 15.49 -17.91 24.35
C PHE A 132 16.77 -17.09 24.56
N THR A 133 16.73 -16.17 25.52
CA THR A 133 17.93 -15.44 25.94
C THR A 133 18.60 -16.16 27.10
N ASP A 134 19.76 -16.77 26.84
CA ASP A 134 20.69 -17.21 27.89
C ASP A 134 21.36 -15.99 28.53
N THR A 135 20.61 -15.25 29.36
CA THR A 135 21.16 -14.13 30.13
C THR A 135 21.49 -14.64 31.53
N GLY A 136 22.70 -15.17 31.71
CA GLY A 136 23.24 -15.62 32.99
C GLY A 136 23.41 -14.52 34.05
N THR A 137 22.36 -13.78 34.39
CA THR A 137 22.41 -12.69 35.37
C THR A 137 21.90 -13.12 36.74
N VAL A 138 22.75 -12.99 37.75
CA VAL A 138 22.48 -13.27 39.17
C VAL A 138 21.96 -12.00 39.83
N ASN A 139 20.77 -12.02 40.44
CA ASN A 139 20.26 -10.86 41.21
C ASN A 139 20.39 -11.12 42.72
N GLY A 140 21.19 -10.30 43.39
CA GLY A 140 21.85 -10.59 44.68
C GLY A 140 21.02 -10.47 45.96
N LEU A 141 19.73 -10.80 45.99
CA LEU A 141 18.91 -10.63 47.22
C LEU A 141 18.09 -11.86 47.67
N SER A 142 18.24 -13.01 47.04
CA SER A 142 17.86 -14.29 47.66
C SER A 142 18.69 -15.42 47.06
N ALA A 143 19.25 -16.28 47.92
CA ALA A 143 20.13 -17.37 47.54
C ALA A 143 19.36 -18.53 46.82
N ARG A 144 18.75 -18.24 45.66
CA ARG A 144 18.34 -19.26 44.69
C ARG A 144 19.35 -19.27 43.55
N LYS A 145 20.17 -20.34 43.50
CA LYS A 145 21.03 -20.67 42.36
C LYS A 145 20.21 -20.55 41.06
N ILE A 146 20.63 -19.64 40.18
CA ILE A 146 20.21 -19.63 38.77
C ILE A 146 21.15 -20.62 38.09
N TYR A 147 20.59 -21.74 37.60
CA TYR A 147 21.35 -22.86 37.05
C TYR A 147 21.71 -22.63 35.58
N HIS A 148 22.84 -23.24 35.20
CA HIS A 148 23.28 -23.51 33.84
C HIS A 148 22.22 -24.32 33.04
N ASP A 149 21.79 -23.76 31.92
CA ASP A 149 21.84 -24.39 30.59
C ASP A 149 21.15 -25.74 30.33
N SER A 150 20.15 -26.17 31.11
CA SER A 150 19.56 -27.51 30.92
C SER A 150 18.05 -27.60 30.73
N MET A 151 17.28 -26.59 31.14
CA MET A 151 15.87 -26.44 30.79
C MET A 151 15.53 -24.95 30.89
N ALA A 152 15.14 -24.28 29.81
CA ALA A 152 14.52 -22.95 29.99
C ALA A 152 13.28 -23.13 30.87
N ARG A 153 13.28 -22.36 31.96
CA ARG A 153 12.56 -22.65 33.19
C ARG A 153 11.05 -22.82 32.98
N LEU A 154 10.52 -23.97 33.41
CA LEU A 154 9.21 -24.05 34.06
C LEU A 154 9.28 -23.22 35.35
N ILE A 155 8.63 -22.07 35.41
CA ILE A 155 8.49 -21.35 36.68
C ILE A 155 7.36 -22.03 37.48
N PRO A 156 7.58 -22.43 38.75
CA PRO A 156 6.48 -22.90 39.59
C PRO A 156 5.45 -21.77 39.75
N GLY A 157 4.29 -21.94 39.12
CA GLY A 157 3.22 -20.93 39.05
C GLY A 157 3.00 -20.29 37.68
N TYR A 158 3.96 -20.38 36.74
CA TYR A 158 3.93 -19.66 35.45
C TYR A 158 4.46 -20.45 34.22
N GLY A 159 4.45 -21.80 34.23
CA GLY A 159 4.69 -22.60 33.00
C GLY A 159 6.04 -22.37 32.29
N ILE A 160 6.22 -22.96 31.09
CA ILE A 160 7.19 -22.52 30.07
C ILE A 160 6.36 -21.68 29.10
N ASP A 161 6.15 -20.40 29.36
CA ASP A 161 5.07 -19.65 28.66
C ASP A 161 5.34 -19.34 27.18
N LEU A 162 6.48 -19.73 26.60
CA LEU A 162 7.02 -19.11 25.38
C LEU A 162 7.18 -20.07 24.17
N ILE A 163 6.60 -21.27 24.24
CA ILE A 163 6.36 -22.17 23.10
C ILE A 163 4.83 -22.36 22.99
N ALA A 164 4.28 -22.42 21.78
CA ALA A 164 2.84 -22.48 21.55
C ALA A 164 2.14 -23.60 22.36
N GLY A 165 1.08 -23.23 23.10
CA GLY A 165 0.27 -24.15 23.90
C GLY A 165 0.84 -24.55 25.27
N GLN A 166 2.04 -24.12 25.65
CA GLN A 166 2.70 -24.57 26.89
C GLN A 166 2.04 -24.11 28.21
N THR A 167 1.07 -23.18 28.19
CA THR A 167 0.22 -22.93 29.37
C THR A 167 -0.65 -24.16 29.71
N VAL A 168 -0.95 -25.02 28.73
CA VAL A 168 -1.82 -26.21 28.90
C VAL A 168 -1.16 -27.51 28.41
N ALA A 169 -0.96 -27.68 27.10
CA ALA A 169 -0.35 -28.85 26.47
C ALA A 169 0.23 -28.44 25.10
N PRO A 170 1.35 -29.04 24.62
CA PRO A 170 2.04 -28.63 23.40
C PRO A 170 1.06 -28.57 22.23
N LEU A 171 0.95 -27.41 21.60
CA LEU A 171 0.05 -27.21 20.47
C LEU A 171 0.83 -27.42 19.17
N VAL A 172 0.39 -28.38 18.36
CA VAL A 172 0.98 -28.64 17.04
C VAL A 172 0.69 -27.46 16.12
N GLY A 173 1.73 -27.00 15.44
CA GLY A 173 1.71 -25.86 14.56
C GLY A 173 3.08 -25.20 14.45
N GLY A 174 3.53 -24.89 13.24
CA GLY A 174 4.81 -24.24 12.93
C GLY A 174 5.54 -24.92 11.77
N ASN A 175 6.80 -24.55 11.57
CA ASN A 175 7.63 -25.02 10.45
C ASN A 175 8.68 -26.07 10.83
N LEU A 176 8.86 -26.37 12.13
CA LEU A 176 9.83 -27.35 12.60
C LEU A 176 9.19 -28.74 12.72
N SER A 177 9.30 -29.55 11.68
CA SER A 177 8.69 -30.90 11.62
C SER A 177 9.68 -32.04 11.36
N LYS A 178 10.96 -31.73 11.21
CA LYS A 178 12.03 -32.68 10.86
C LYS A 178 12.73 -33.19 12.12
N TRP A 179 12.29 -34.33 12.62
CA TRP A 179 12.78 -34.92 13.86
C TRP A 179 13.96 -35.87 13.64
N LYS A 180 15.00 -35.76 14.47
CA LYS A 180 15.96 -36.83 14.68
C LYS A 180 15.27 -37.89 15.56
N PHE A 181 15.19 -39.14 15.08
CA PHE A 181 14.55 -40.25 15.81
C PHE A 181 15.39 -41.53 15.79
N SER A 182 15.66 -42.11 14.62
CA SER A 182 16.47 -43.34 14.52
C SER A 182 17.52 -43.28 13.42
N ARG A 183 18.71 -43.84 13.68
CA ARG A 183 19.80 -43.97 12.71
C ARG A 183 19.56 -45.08 11.69
N THR A 184 18.82 -46.11 12.08
CA THR A 184 18.52 -47.30 11.25
C THR A 184 17.03 -47.33 10.94
N TYR A 185 16.68 -47.61 9.68
CA TYR A 185 15.27 -47.63 9.25
C TYR A 185 14.98 -48.62 8.11
N ASN A 186 15.99 -49.02 7.33
CA ASN A 186 15.87 -50.08 6.34
C ASN A 186 17.13 -50.97 6.30
N GLY A 187 17.00 -52.16 5.71
CA GLY A 187 18.08 -53.15 5.61
C GLY A 187 19.24 -52.78 4.66
N ALA A 188 19.11 -51.70 3.87
CA ALA A 188 20.14 -51.29 2.90
C ALA A 188 21.37 -50.63 3.55
N HIS A 189 21.34 -50.36 4.87
CA HIS A 189 22.35 -49.59 5.60
C HIS A 189 22.99 -50.29 6.82
N GLY A 190 22.91 -51.63 6.97
CA GLY A 190 23.89 -52.39 7.79
C GLY A 190 23.42 -53.10 9.08
N SER A 191 22.13 -53.09 9.45
CA SER A 191 21.41 -54.07 10.32
C SER A 191 20.10 -53.39 10.80
N ALA A 192 18.92 -53.78 10.32
CA ALA A 192 18.08 -54.93 10.63
C ALA A 192 16.85 -54.57 11.50
N GLU A 193 16.84 -53.50 12.31
CA GLU A 193 15.61 -53.01 12.98
C GLU A 193 15.72 -51.49 13.27
N LEU A 194 14.58 -50.80 13.37
CA LEU A 194 14.46 -49.42 13.88
C LEU A 194 14.99 -49.36 15.34
N GLU A 195 15.76 -48.32 15.69
CA GLU A 195 16.22 -48.16 17.08
C GLU A 195 15.03 -47.98 18.03
N LYS A 196 15.14 -48.61 19.21
CA LYS A 196 14.09 -48.59 20.24
C LYS A 196 14.40 -47.52 21.28
N ASP A 197 13.35 -47.00 21.90
CA ASP A 197 13.41 -46.13 23.08
C ASP A 197 14.22 -44.83 22.85
N GLN A 198 14.00 -44.21 21.69
CA GLN A 198 14.68 -42.99 21.25
C GLN A 198 13.87 -41.73 21.57
N TYR A 199 14.54 -40.63 21.89
CA TYR A 199 13.89 -39.33 22.00
C TYR A 199 13.71 -38.69 20.62
N LEU A 200 12.77 -37.75 20.54
CA LEU A 200 12.59 -36.90 19.36
C LEU A 200 13.33 -35.57 19.58
N ALA A 201 14.17 -35.17 18.63
CA ALA A 201 14.93 -33.92 18.73
C ALA A 201 14.96 -33.12 17.41
N ILE A 202 14.74 -31.80 17.49
CA ILE A 202 14.97 -30.85 16.39
C ILE A 202 16.05 -29.86 16.82
N GLU A 203 17.08 -29.68 16.01
CA GLU A 203 18.13 -28.70 16.30
C GLU A 203 17.62 -27.30 15.98
N VAL A 204 17.56 -26.42 16.99
CA VAL A 204 17.01 -25.05 16.87
C VAL A 204 18.08 -23.96 16.94
N LYS A 205 19.24 -24.31 17.51
CA LYS A 205 20.48 -23.53 17.57
C LYS A 205 21.62 -24.55 17.70
N PRO A 206 22.87 -24.24 17.27
CA PRO A 206 23.99 -25.15 17.49
C PRO A 206 24.04 -25.62 18.95
N ASP A 207 24.10 -26.94 19.13
CA ASP A 207 24.08 -27.63 20.43
C ASP A 207 22.76 -27.58 21.25
N TYR A 208 21.70 -26.91 20.77
CA TYR A 208 20.40 -26.86 21.46
C TYR A 208 19.29 -27.52 20.64
N TYR A 209 18.51 -28.35 21.32
CA TYR A 209 17.52 -29.23 20.70
C TYR A 209 16.15 -29.07 21.35
N LEU A 210 15.15 -28.83 20.51
CA LEU A 210 13.75 -28.92 20.87
C LEU A 210 13.36 -30.39 21.06
N THR A 211 12.77 -30.76 22.20
CA THR A 211 12.40 -32.14 22.54
C THR A 211 11.21 -32.19 23.50
N PHE A 212 10.69 -33.39 23.74
CA PHE A 212 9.60 -33.61 24.69
C PHE A 212 10.13 -33.98 26.08
N ALA A 213 9.54 -33.36 27.09
CA ALA A 213 9.84 -33.62 28.49
C ALA A 213 8.57 -33.64 29.34
N VAL A 214 8.61 -34.36 30.47
CA VAL A 214 7.56 -34.33 31.49
C VAL A 214 8.17 -33.80 32.78
N PRO A 215 7.76 -32.60 33.23
CA PRO A 215 8.28 -32.02 34.46
C PRO A 215 7.89 -32.82 35.69
N THR A 216 8.78 -32.88 36.67
CA THR A 216 8.59 -33.60 37.94
C THR A 216 7.97 -32.72 39.04
N ASP A 217 7.93 -31.40 38.86
CA ASP A 217 7.42 -30.40 39.79
C ASP A 217 6.68 -29.23 39.07
N GLY A 218 6.12 -28.30 39.86
CA GLY A 218 5.38 -27.14 39.36
C GLY A 218 3.95 -27.42 38.85
N THR A 219 3.30 -26.39 38.29
CA THR A 219 1.92 -26.44 37.76
C THR A 219 1.75 -27.35 36.53
N SER A 220 2.86 -27.74 35.91
CA SER A 220 2.94 -28.62 34.74
C SER A 220 3.39 -30.04 35.07
N LYS A 221 3.52 -30.36 36.37
CA LYS A 221 3.95 -31.69 36.82
C LYS A 221 3.13 -32.80 36.15
N GLY A 222 3.83 -33.78 35.60
CA GLY A 222 3.20 -34.97 35.00
C GLY A 222 2.58 -34.76 33.62
N LYS A 223 2.62 -33.54 33.05
CA LYS A 223 2.11 -33.24 31.71
C LYS A 223 3.24 -33.20 30.69
N ILE A 224 2.98 -33.66 29.47
CA ILE A 224 3.93 -33.52 28.36
C ILE A 224 4.16 -32.04 28.05
N ARG A 225 5.42 -31.67 27.84
CA ARG A 225 5.89 -30.32 27.51
C ARG A 225 6.90 -30.38 26.38
N LEU A 226 7.03 -29.26 25.68
CA LEU A 226 8.09 -29.06 24.71
C LEU A 226 9.14 -28.17 25.37
N VAL A 227 10.40 -28.59 25.30
CA VAL A 227 11.52 -27.91 25.93
C VAL A 227 12.66 -27.79 24.95
N VAL A 228 13.54 -26.82 25.15
CA VAL A 228 14.84 -26.80 24.50
C VAL A 228 15.88 -27.24 25.52
N ALA A 229 16.62 -28.28 25.17
CA ALA A 229 17.67 -28.87 25.99
C ALA A 229 19.01 -28.75 25.26
N HIS A 230 20.10 -28.51 25.99
CA HIS A 230 21.44 -28.51 25.43
C HIS A 230 21.88 -29.95 25.13
N LYS A 231 22.82 -30.16 24.21
CA LYS A 231 23.28 -31.51 23.80
C LYS A 231 23.73 -32.37 24.97
N ASN A 232 24.29 -31.75 26.02
CA ASN A 232 24.79 -32.44 27.22
C ASN A 232 23.64 -33.01 28.08
N ASP A 233 22.42 -32.49 27.95
CA ASP A 233 21.27 -32.97 28.72
C ASP A 233 20.73 -34.31 28.22
N PHE A 234 21.10 -34.67 26.98
CA PHE A 234 20.79 -35.98 26.39
C PHE A 234 21.80 -37.07 26.82
N ASP A 235 22.85 -36.71 27.58
CA ASP A 235 23.75 -37.69 28.19
C ASP A 235 22.97 -38.52 29.24
N PRO A 236 23.06 -39.86 29.22
CA PRO A 236 22.37 -40.73 30.18
C PRO A 236 22.66 -40.43 31.67
N THR A 237 23.76 -39.74 31.96
CA THR A 237 24.15 -39.33 33.31
C THR A 237 23.49 -38.02 33.75
N ALA A 238 23.00 -37.19 32.81
CA ALA A 238 22.40 -35.89 33.07
C ALA A 238 21.07 -35.97 33.84
N PHE A 239 20.78 -34.95 34.66
CA PHE A 239 19.56 -34.91 35.46
C PHE A 239 18.30 -34.87 34.58
N PHE A 240 18.34 -34.12 33.46
CA PHE A 240 17.24 -34.05 32.50
C PHE A 240 16.90 -35.41 31.90
N TYR A 241 17.91 -36.13 31.38
CA TYR A 241 17.74 -37.49 30.87
C TYR A 241 17.15 -38.43 31.90
N LYS A 242 17.60 -38.34 33.16
CA LYS A 242 17.18 -39.27 34.21
C LYS A 242 15.77 -39.05 34.72
N ASN A 243 15.24 -37.83 34.65
CA ASN A 243 13.99 -37.48 35.32
C ASN A 243 12.87 -37.04 34.37
N ASN A 244 13.21 -36.39 33.25
CA ASN A 244 12.24 -35.59 32.51
C ASN A 244 12.09 -36.02 31.03
N LEU A 245 13.18 -36.43 30.37
CA LEU A 245 13.19 -36.70 28.92
C LEU A 245 12.18 -37.80 28.54
N VAL A 246 11.36 -37.52 27.53
CA VAL A 246 10.42 -38.50 26.96
C VAL A 246 11.11 -39.27 25.83
N ARG A 247 11.04 -40.60 25.90
CA ARG A 247 11.57 -41.51 24.89
C ARG A 247 10.44 -42.35 24.31
N PHE A 248 10.51 -42.57 23.01
CA PHE A 248 9.47 -43.18 22.21
C PHE A 248 9.96 -44.46 21.54
N ARG A 249 9.01 -45.34 21.26
CA ARG A 249 9.16 -46.54 20.45
C ARG A 249 8.03 -46.55 19.43
N LEU A 250 8.37 -46.77 18.16
CA LEU A 250 7.36 -46.89 17.11
C LEU A 250 6.79 -48.31 17.12
N VAL A 251 5.48 -48.45 17.28
CA VAL A 251 4.79 -49.76 17.39
C VAL A 251 3.55 -49.85 16.52
N ASN A 252 3.18 -51.08 16.14
CA ASN A 252 1.93 -51.33 15.43
C ASN A 252 0.72 -51.15 16.34
N ALA A 253 -0.32 -50.50 15.82
CA ALA A 253 -1.58 -50.30 16.51
C ALA A 253 -2.40 -51.60 16.57
N SER A 254 -3.25 -51.71 17.58
CA SER A 254 -4.05 -52.91 17.78
C SER A 254 -5.10 -53.08 16.68
N PRO A 255 -5.30 -54.30 16.16
CA PRO A 255 -6.44 -54.64 15.32
C PRO A 255 -7.79 -54.41 16.01
N ARG A 256 -8.84 -54.27 15.21
CA ARG A 256 -10.21 -53.92 15.63
C ARG A 256 -11.23 -54.79 14.94
N VAL A 257 -12.16 -55.36 15.71
CA VAL A 257 -13.36 -55.96 15.14
C VAL A 257 -14.30 -54.84 14.71
N LEU A 258 -14.61 -54.77 13.43
CA LEU A 258 -15.45 -53.72 12.85
C LEU A 258 -16.91 -53.95 13.23
N THR A 259 -17.60 -52.88 13.61
CA THR A 259 -19.07 -52.82 13.64
C THR A 259 -19.64 -52.52 12.24
N ALA A 260 -20.95 -52.63 12.07
CA ALA A 260 -21.60 -52.18 10.84
C ALA A 260 -21.35 -50.70 10.57
N HIS A 261 -21.37 -49.86 11.62
CA HIS A 261 -21.09 -48.44 11.53
C HIS A 261 -19.65 -48.19 11.05
N ASP A 262 -18.67 -48.88 11.64
CA ASP A 262 -17.27 -48.75 11.25
C ASP A 262 -17.06 -49.17 9.79
N PHE A 263 -17.69 -50.25 9.35
CA PHE A 263 -17.60 -50.68 7.96
C PHE A 263 -18.22 -49.63 7.02
N ASN A 264 -19.46 -49.20 7.30
CA ASN A 264 -20.24 -48.32 6.43
C ASN A 264 -19.70 -46.87 6.38
N THR A 265 -19.04 -46.41 7.43
CA THR A 265 -18.33 -45.11 7.47
C THR A 265 -16.88 -45.22 7.02
N LYS A 266 -16.40 -46.44 6.74
CA LYS A 266 -14.99 -46.72 6.48
C LYS A 266 -14.09 -46.20 7.61
N MET A 267 -14.51 -46.52 8.84
CA MET A 267 -13.88 -46.16 10.11
C MET A 267 -13.84 -44.65 10.32
N HIS A 268 -15.01 -44.00 10.21
CA HIS A 268 -15.16 -42.55 10.24
C HIS A 268 -14.35 -41.79 9.20
N GLN A 269 -13.93 -42.45 8.12
CA GLN A 269 -13.40 -41.72 6.97
C GLN A 269 -14.50 -40.87 6.34
N ASN A 270 -15.72 -41.41 6.28
CA ASN A 270 -16.91 -40.71 5.82
C ASN A 270 -17.79 -40.37 7.04
N PRO A 271 -18.33 -39.14 7.13
CA PRO A 271 -19.19 -38.73 8.24
C PRO A 271 -20.58 -39.39 8.19
N THR A 272 -20.93 -40.05 7.08
CA THR A 272 -22.21 -40.74 6.89
C THR A 272 -22.00 -42.16 6.41
N GLU A 273 -22.90 -43.06 6.80
CA GLU A 273 -22.88 -44.47 6.39
C GLU A 273 -23.26 -44.64 4.92
N GLY A 274 -22.48 -45.44 4.18
CA GLY A 274 -22.78 -45.81 2.81
C GLY A 274 -22.22 -47.18 2.42
N PRO A 275 -22.47 -47.65 1.19
CA PRO A 275 -21.82 -48.85 0.67
C PRO A 275 -20.31 -48.68 0.52
N VAL A 276 -19.54 -49.69 0.90
CA VAL A 276 -18.08 -49.72 0.91
C VAL A 276 -17.55 -50.88 0.07
N GLN A 277 -16.48 -50.60 -0.69
CA GLN A 277 -15.76 -51.58 -1.50
C GLN A 277 -14.49 -52.06 -0.78
N LEU A 278 -14.23 -53.37 -0.85
CA LEU A 278 -12.99 -53.97 -0.38
C LEU A 278 -12.07 -54.31 -1.56
N PHE A 279 -10.76 -54.17 -1.35
CA PHE A 279 -9.74 -54.47 -2.34
C PHE A 279 -8.88 -55.65 -1.89
N PHE A 280 -8.45 -56.49 -2.83
CA PHE A 280 -7.71 -57.73 -2.57
C PHE A 280 -6.36 -57.71 -3.29
N SER A 281 -5.31 -58.20 -2.65
CA SER A 281 -3.95 -58.25 -3.21
C SER A 281 -3.17 -59.47 -2.69
N PRO A 282 -3.00 -60.54 -3.48
CA PRO A 282 -3.57 -60.74 -4.83
C PRO A 282 -5.09 -60.96 -4.81
N ASP A 283 -5.76 -60.60 -5.90
CA ASP A 283 -7.19 -60.90 -6.15
C ASP A 283 -7.36 -62.19 -6.99
N VAL A 284 -8.61 -62.63 -7.17
CA VAL A 284 -8.99 -63.77 -8.01
C VAL A 284 -8.56 -63.58 -9.47
N THR A 285 -8.41 -64.68 -10.22
CA THR A 285 -8.05 -64.63 -11.64
C THR A 285 -9.18 -63.99 -12.46
N SER A 286 -8.82 -63.24 -13.52
CA SER A 286 -9.79 -62.63 -14.45
C SER A 286 -10.82 -63.65 -14.94
N GLY A 287 -12.11 -63.34 -14.79
CA GLY A 287 -13.23 -64.23 -15.11
C GLY A 287 -13.85 -64.95 -13.90
N GLN A 288 -13.17 -64.98 -12.74
CA GLN A 288 -13.73 -65.46 -11.48
C GLN A 288 -14.44 -64.33 -10.72
N THR A 289 -15.43 -64.65 -9.89
CA THR A 289 -16.18 -63.67 -9.09
C THR A 289 -15.62 -63.55 -7.68
N ASN A 290 -15.29 -62.32 -7.26
CA ASN A 290 -15.01 -62.01 -5.86
C ASN A 290 -16.25 -61.35 -5.23
N ALA A 291 -16.99 -62.11 -4.42
CA ALA A 291 -18.22 -61.65 -3.78
C ALA A 291 -18.02 -60.50 -2.77
N PHE A 292 -16.78 -60.24 -2.33
CA PHE A 292 -16.44 -59.17 -1.40
C PHE A 292 -15.92 -57.90 -2.07
N ALA A 293 -15.42 -57.99 -3.31
CA ALA A 293 -14.81 -56.86 -4.03
C ALA A 293 -15.84 -55.90 -4.68
N GLN A 294 -17.13 -56.08 -4.40
CA GLN A 294 -18.23 -55.21 -4.83
C GLN A 294 -18.59 -54.17 -3.75
N LEU A 295 -19.51 -53.26 -4.06
CA LEU A 295 -20.07 -52.34 -3.07
C LEU A 295 -20.99 -53.10 -2.11
N LEU A 296 -20.61 -53.10 -0.84
CA LEU A 296 -21.32 -53.80 0.23
C LEU A 296 -21.78 -52.83 1.31
N LYS A 297 -22.90 -53.11 1.96
CA LYS A 297 -23.34 -52.45 3.19
C LYS A 297 -23.40 -53.48 4.30
N ALA A 298 -22.87 -53.13 5.47
CA ALA A 298 -22.90 -53.99 6.64
C ALA A 298 -24.13 -53.71 7.53
N THR A 299 -24.63 -54.76 8.18
CA THR A 299 -25.60 -54.66 9.28
C THR A 299 -25.17 -55.57 10.42
N ASP A 300 -25.34 -55.12 11.67
CA ASP A 300 -24.96 -55.93 12.82
C ASP A 300 -25.90 -57.13 12.96
N VAL A 301 -25.32 -58.32 13.12
CA VAL A 301 -26.11 -59.53 13.39
C VAL A 301 -26.78 -59.44 14.77
N GLN A 302 -26.05 -58.93 15.76
CA GLN A 302 -26.53 -58.78 17.13
C GLN A 302 -25.89 -57.55 17.79
N SER A 303 -26.69 -56.52 18.04
CA SER A 303 -26.23 -55.23 18.59
C SER A 303 -25.56 -55.33 19.96
N SER A 304 -25.98 -56.27 20.83
CA SER A 304 -25.37 -56.49 22.16
C SER A 304 -23.93 -57.00 22.13
N THR A 305 -23.43 -57.37 20.96
CA THR A 305 -22.07 -57.86 20.73
C THR A 305 -21.16 -56.82 20.07
N ARG A 306 -21.65 -55.61 19.75
CA ARG A 306 -20.85 -54.54 19.14
C ARG A 306 -19.55 -54.30 19.92
N GLY A 307 -18.45 -54.17 19.18
CA GLY A 307 -17.12 -53.93 19.74
C GLY A 307 -16.50 -55.11 20.51
N LYS A 308 -17.13 -56.30 20.47
CA LYS A 308 -16.60 -57.52 21.11
C LYS A 308 -15.95 -58.46 20.11
N ASP A 309 -15.06 -59.31 20.58
CA ASP A 309 -14.32 -60.29 19.78
C ASP A 309 -15.22 -61.23 18.99
N HIS A 310 -16.39 -61.56 19.53
CA HIS A 310 -17.38 -62.45 18.90
C HIS A 310 -18.45 -61.71 18.09
N HIS A 311 -18.20 -60.46 17.70
CA HIS A 311 -19.11 -59.68 16.87
C HIS A 311 -19.12 -60.19 15.42
N TYR A 312 -20.31 -60.19 14.80
CA TYR A 312 -20.49 -60.57 13.39
C TYR A 312 -21.44 -59.60 12.69
N LEU A 313 -21.22 -59.46 11.39
CA LEU A 313 -21.94 -58.60 10.46
C LEU A 313 -22.58 -59.44 9.36
N TYR A 314 -23.73 -59.01 8.89
CA TYR A 314 -24.23 -59.35 7.57
C TYR A 314 -23.68 -58.35 6.56
N LEU A 315 -23.22 -58.84 5.41
CA LEU A 315 -22.76 -58.01 4.30
C LEU A 315 -23.74 -58.13 3.14
N ASN A 316 -24.30 -57.00 2.74
CA ASN A 316 -25.34 -56.90 1.73
C ASN A 316 -24.82 -56.19 0.49
N THR A 317 -25.13 -56.69 -0.70
CA THR A 317 -24.94 -55.94 -1.94
C THR A 317 -25.90 -54.76 -2.00
N THR A 318 -25.64 -53.79 -2.88
CA THR A 318 -26.58 -52.69 -3.14
C THR A 318 -27.95 -53.16 -3.64
N GLY A 319 -28.03 -54.37 -4.21
CA GLY A 319 -29.28 -55.05 -4.59
C GLY A 319 -29.97 -55.82 -3.46
N GLY A 320 -29.46 -55.77 -2.22
CA GLY A 320 -30.06 -56.39 -1.03
C GLY A 320 -29.67 -57.86 -0.79
N GLN A 321 -28.85 -58.48 -1.63
CA GLN A 321 -28.42 -59.88 -1.45
C GLN A 321 -27.32 -59.99 -0.39
N TYR A 322 -27.30 -61.09 0.37
CA TYR A 322 -26.32 -61.37 1.41
C TYR A 322 -25.13 -62.14 0.85
N VAL A 323 -23.91 -61.70 1.17
CA VAL A 323 -22.70 -62.50 0.94
C VAL A 323 -22.74 -63.71 1.87
N THR A 324 -22.70 -64.90 1.30
CA THR A 324 -22.89 -66.16 2.03
C THR A 324 -21.90 -67.19 1.54
N MET A 325 -21.32 -67.93 2.47
CA MET A 325 -20.55 -69.12 2.14
C MET A 325 -21.49 -70.23 1.66
N SER A 326 -21.34 -70.65 0.41
CA SER A 326 -22.17 -71.66 -0.24
C SER A 326 -21.98 -73.04 0.40
N THR A 327 -22.95 -73.93 0.23
CA THR A 327 -22.80 -75.36 0.48
C THR A 327 -22.21 -76.11 -0.73
N SER A 328 -21.96 -75.42 -1.83
CA SER A 328 -21.26 -75.95 -3.00
C SER A 328 -19.76 -75.62 -2.94
N ASP A 329 -18.94 -76.50 -3.51
CA ASP A 329 -17.48 -76.41 -3.41
C ASP A 329 -16.81 -76.28 -4.80
N TYR A 330 -15.65 -75.65 -4.84
CA TYR A 330 -14.63 -75.87 -5.86
C TYR A 330 -13.87 -77.17 -5.55
N ASN A 331 -13.46 -77.89 -6.59
CA ASN A 331 -12.62 -79.08 -6.44
C ASN A 331 -11.24 -78.77 -7.05
N SER A 332 -10.17 -78.98 -6.30
CA SER A 332 -8.80 -78.94 -6.84
C SER A 332 -8.42 -80.24 -7.53
N ASP A 333 -7.38 -80.22 -8.36
CA ASP A 333 -6.83 -81.42 -9.02
C ASP A 333 -6.31 -82.47 -8.01
N LEU A 334 -6.01 -82.04 -6.78
CA LEU A 334 -5.61 -82.89 -5.66
C LEU A 334 -6.81 -83.45 -4.88
N GLY A 335 -8.05 -83.24 -5.36
CA GLY A 335 -9.27 -83.71 -4.72
C GLY A 335 -9.68 -82.92 -3.47
N ILE A 336 -9.02 -81.79 -3.19
CA ILE A 336 -9.37 -80.93 -2.04
C ILE A 336 -10.58 -80.08 -2.41
N ARG A 337 -11.58 -80.06 -1.54
CA ARG A 337 -12.79 -79.26 -1.70
C ARG A 337 -12.66 -77.93 -0.96
N TYR A 338 -13.06 -76.85 -1.62
CA TYR A 338 -12.99 -75.48 -1.11
C TYR A 338 -14.38 -74.83 -1.24
N PRO A 339 -14.99 -74.35 -0.15
CA PRO A 339 -16.34 -73.80 -0.20
C PRO A 339 -16.41 -72.53 -1.06
N LYS A 340 -17.43 -72.45 -1.92
CA LYS A 340 -17.67 -71.24 -2.72
C LYS A 340 -18.21 -70.12 -1.83
N ILE A 341 -18.00 -68.88 -2.26
CA ILE A 341 -18.63 -67.70 -1.66
C ILE A 341 -19.52 -67.08 -2.73
N GLU A 342 -20.79 -66.90 -2.41
CA GLU A 342 -21.82 -66.41 -3.34
C GLU A 342 -22.68 -65.33 -2.70
N THR A 343 -23.66 -64.81 -3.45
CA THR A 343 -24.65 -63.85 -2.94
C THR A 343 -26.04 -64.48 -3.00
N THR A 344 -26.80 -64.40 -1.90
CA THR A 344 -28.11 -65.07 -1.74
C THR A 344 -29.19 -64.07 -1.35
N GLY A 345 -30.45 -64.33 -1.69
CA GLY A 345 -31.58 -63.45 -1.34
C GLY A 345 -31.95 -63.45 0.16
N ALA A 346 -31.46 -64.43 0.93
CA ALA A 346 -31.71 -64.55 2.38
C ALA A 346 -30.43 -64.99 3.10
N THR A 347 -30.38 -64.80 4.42
CA THR A 347 -29.27 -65.24 5.27
C THR A 347 -29.37 -66.74 5.57
N ASN A 348 -28.22 -67.36 5.80
CA ASN A 348 -28.07 -68.71 6.32
C ASN A 348 -27.42 -68.62 7.71
N GLU A 349 -27.90 -69.42 8.68
CA GLU A 349 -27.70 -69.22 10.13
C GLU A 349 -26.28 -68.80 10.52
N ASP A 350 -25.24 -69.57 10.19
CA ASP A 350 -23.85 -69.22 10.51
C ASP A 350 -23.01 -68.87 9.27
N GLN A 351 -23.45 -69.29 8.07
CA GLN A 351 -22.69 -69.14 6.81
C GLN A 351 -22.76 -67.71 6.21
N SER A 352 -23.69 -66.88 6.67
CA SER A 352 -23.81 -65.46 6.28
C SER A 352 -23.29 -64.49 7.34
N LYS A 353 -22.77 -64.98 8.47
CA LYS A 353 -22.31 -64.15 9.60
C LYS A 353 -20.80 -63.99 9.51
N TRP A 354 -20.35 -62.79 9.14
CA TRP A 354 -18.94 -62.49 8.90
C TRP A 354 -18.35 -61.61 10.00
N ARG A 355 -17.18 -61.96 10.51
CA ARG A 355 -16.39 -61.12 11.42
C ARG A 355 -15.29 -60.45 10.63
N LEU A 356 -15.16 -59.14 10.80
CA LEU A 356 -14.19 -58.31 10.08
C LEU A 356 -13.19 -57.75 11.10
N VAL A 357 -11.91 -58.14 11.00
CA VAL A 357 -10.83 -57.73 11.91
C VAL A 357 -9.84 -56.85 11.15
N TYR A 358 -9.88 -55.54 11.41
CA TYR A 358 -9.08 -54.53 10.74
C TYR A 358 -7.77 -54.22 11.48
N TYR A 359 -6.68 -54.09 10.75
CA TYR A 359 -5.32 -53.78 11.21
C TYR A 359 -4.97 -52.35 10.78
N PRO A 360 -5.03 -51.37 11.69
CA PRO A 360 -4.91 -49.96 11.34
C PRO A 360 -3.55 -49.56 10.78
N SER A 361 -2.47 -50.16 11.29
CA SER A 361 -1.13 -49.76 10.91
C SER A 361 -0.77 -50.09 9.48
N GLU A 362 -1.36 -51.15 8.94
CA GLU A 362 -1.11 -51.58 7.58
C GLU A 362 -2.27 -51.26 6.64
N ASP A 363 -3.43 -50.79 7.10
CA ASP A 363 -4.68 -50.82 6.31
C ASP A 363 -4.89 -52.23 5.72
N SER A 364 -5.17 -53.18 6.61
CA SER A 364 -5.36 -54.59 6.25
C SER A 364 -6.54 -55.17 7.01
N LEU A 365 -7.27 -56.12 6.43
CA LEU A 365 -8.48 -56.72 6.97
C LEU A 365 -8.38 -58.24 6.91
N ILE A 366 -8.85 -58.90 7.98
CA ILE A 366 -9.09 -60.34 8.02
C ILE A 366 -10.60 -60.55 8.13
N ILE A 367 -11.13 -61.51 7.36
CA ILE A 367 -12.56 -61.81 7.33
C ILE A 367 -12.74 -63.28 7.68
N ASN A 368 -13.54 -63.57 8.70
CA ASN A 368 -13.89 -64.92 9.14
C ASN A 368 -15.40 -65.13 9.02
N VAL A 369 -15.83 -66.37 8.76
CA VAL A 369 -17.26 -66.74 8.82
C VAL A 369 -17.55 -67.51 10.11
N LYS A 370 -18.74 -67.32 10.67
CA LYS A 370 -19.13 -67.95 11.96
C LYS A 370 -19.13 -69.47 11.91
N GLY A 371 -19.50 -70.08 10.78
CA GLY A 371 -19.46 -71.53 10.65
C GLY A 371 -19.86 -72.05 9.28
N TYR A 372 -19.43 -73.28 9.00
CA TYR A 372 -19.77 -74.07 7.82
C TYR A 372 -20.50 -75.36 8.24
N LYS A 373 -21.53 -75.75 7.48
CA LYS A 373 -22.31 -76.97 7.72
C LYS A 373 -22.12 -77.95 6.55
N ASN A 374 -21.72 -79.19 6.87
CA ASN A 374 -21.63 -80.37 5.97
C ASN A 374 -20.45 -80.42 4.96
N HIS A 375 -19.19 -80.17 5.36
CA HIS A 375 -18.05 -80.27 4.44
C HIS A 375 -17.39 -81.63 4.56
N VAL A 376 -17.26 -82.33 3.44
CA VAL A 376 -16.74 -83.70 3.42
C VAL A 376 -15.26 -83.77 3.87
N SER A 377 -14.49 -82.68 3.71
CA SER A 377 -13.06 -82.63 4.05
C SER A 377 -12.70 -81.88 5.33
N TYR A 378 -13.63 -81.14 5.96
CA TYR A 378 -13.33 -80.31 7.15
C TYR A 378 -14.26 -80.56 8.35
N GLY A 379 -15.32 -81.37 8.21
CA GLY A 379 -16.31 -81.58 9.27
C GLY A 379 -17.21 -80.37 9.51
N ALA A 380 -18.11 -80.44 10.50
CA ALA A 380 -18.87 -79.28 10.95
C ALA A 380 -17.93 -78.35 11.74
N GLN A 381 -17.41 -77.32 11.09
CA GLN A 381 -16.59 -76.30 11.73
C GLN A 381 -17.48 -75.10 12.03
N LYS A 382 -17.77 -74.88 13.31
CA LYS A 382 -18.36 -73.65 13.83
C LYS A 382 -17.48 -73.00 14.90
N ASP A 383 -17.39 -71.67 14.87
CA ASP A 383 -16.73 -70.88 15.92
C ASP A 383 -17.39 -71.20 17.28
N PRO A 384 -16.64 -71.68 18.29
CA PRO A 384 -17.20 -72.24 19.52
C PRO A 384 -18.23 -71.31 20.19
N SER A 385 -19.46 -71.81 20.34
CA SER A 385 -20.61 -71.02 20.80
C SER A 385 -20.74 -70.84 22.32
N THR A 386 -19.84 -71.39 23.13
CA THR A 386 -19.98 -71.45 24.60
C THR A 386 -18.72 -71.02 25.35
N GLY A 387 -18.78 -69.87 26.02
CA GLY A 387 -18.31 -69.73 27.40
C GLY A 387 -16.85 -69.33 27.69
N SER A 388 -15.98 -69.13 26.71
CA SER A 388 -14.57 -68.76 26.98
C SER A 388 -14.09 -67.47 26.30
N TYR A 389 -15.01 -66.61 25.88
CA TYR A 389 -14.68 -65.19 25.65
C TYR A 389 -14.89 -64.46 26.97
N PRO A 390 -13.85 -64.18 27.75
CA PRO A 390 -14.04 -63.66 29.09
C PRO A 390 -14.71 -62.29 29.02
N THR A 391 -15.84 -62.11 29.69
CA THR A 391 -16.52 -60.82 29.83
C THR A 391 -15.78 -59.86 30.78
N ALA A 392 -14.64 -60.26 31.35
CA ALA A 392 -14.02 -59.61 32.52
C ALA A 392 -12.48 -59.44 32.48
N TYR A 393 -11.80 -59.73 31.36
CA TYR A 393 -10.36 -59.43 31.25
C TYR A 393 -10.18 -58.08 30.55
N PRO A 394 -9.11 -57.30 30.84
CA PRO A 394 -8.68 -56.25 29.94
C PRO A 394 -8.61 -56.89 28.55
N PRO A 395 -9.25 -56.35 27.50
CA PRO A 395 -9.56 -57.09 26.26
C PRO A 395 -8.33 -57.44 25.40
N TYR A 396 -7.13 -57.41 25.96
CA TYR A 396 -5.91 -57.13 25.22
C TYR A 396 -5.01 -58.35 24.95
N ASN A 397 -5.15 -59.46 25.67
CA ASN A 397 -4.15 -60.55 25.52
C ASN A 397 -4.63 -61.80 24.77
N ASN A 398 -5.94 -62.05 24.63
CA ASN A 398 -6.42 -63.36 24.17
C ASN A 398 -7.22 -63.36 22.85
N LEU A 399 -7.41 -62.21 22.18
CA LEU A 399 -7.74 -62.21 20.73
C LEU A 399 -6.67 -62.92 19.88
N TYR A 400 -5.48 -63.09 20.47
CA TYR A 400 -4.25 -63.62 19.89
C TYR A 400 -3.91 -65.04 20.39
N ASN A 401 -4.89 -65.79 20.87
CA ASN A 401 -4.76 -67.23 20.69
C ASN A 401 -4.80 -67.46 19.16
N ASP A 402 -3.74 -68.02 18.60
CA ASP A 402 -3.62 -68.40 17.19
C ASP A 402 -4.89 -69.10 16.64
N ASP A 403 -5.74 -69.69 17.47
CA ASP A 403 -6.98 -70.36 17.07
C ASP A 403 -8.01 -69.45 16.35
N ILE A 404 -8.28 -68.22 16.82
CA ILE A 404 -9.31 -67.33 16.21
C ILE A 404 -8.87 -66.76 14.87
N LEU A 405 -7.57 -66.43 14.76
CA LEU A 405 -6.96 -65.97 13.52
C LEU A 405 -6.59 -67.09 12.56
N ASN A 406 -6.87 -68.35 12.91
CA ASN A 406 -6.77 -69.49 11.99
C ASN A 406 -8.15 -69.98 11.53
N TYR A 407 -9.23 -69.63 12.23
CA TYR A 407 -10.56 -70.21 12.02
C TYR A 407 -11.32 -69.67 10.79
N LEU A 408 -11.59 -70.54 9.81
CA LEU A 408 -12.48 -70.27 8.65
C LEU A 408 -12.29 -68.86 8.05
N ILE A 409 -11.07 -68.57 7.60
CA ILE A 409 -10.68 -67.26 7.04
C ILE A 409 -10.93 -67.20 5.54
N VAL A 410 -11.41 -66.05 5.05
CA VAL A 410 -11.44 -65.69 3.63
C VAL A 410 -10.03 -65.59 3.06
N ARG A 411 -9.76 -66.35 2.02
CA ARG A 411 -8.46 -66.43 1.36
C ARG A 411 -8.61 -66.61 -0.15
N VAL A 412 -7.52 -66.40 -0.88
CA VAL A 412 -7.46 -66.67 -2.32
C VAL A 412 -6.73 -67.98 -2.55
N GLN A 413 -7.34 -68.96 -3.20
CA GLN A 413 -6.76 -70.28 -3.40
C GLN A 413 -6.48 -70.53 -4.88
N ASP A 414 -5.24 -70.94 -5.20
CA ASP A 414 -4.92 -71.52 -6.51
C ASP A 414 -5.55 -72.91 -6.60
N LEU A 415 -6.50 -73.09 -7.54
CA LEU A 415 -7.13 -74.40 -7.77
C LEU A 415 -6.29 -75.30 -8.69
N ASN A 416 -6.00 -74.79 -9.90
CA ASN A 416 -5.16 -75.40 -10.92
C ASN A 416 -4.86 -74.40 -12.05
N ALA A 417 -4.06 -74.82 -13.04
CA ALA A 417 -3.65 -73.98 -14.18
C ALA A 417 -4.83 -73.48 -15.06
N THR A 418 -5.98 -74.15 -15.04
CA THR A 418 -7.15 -73.85 -15.90
C THR A 418 -8.20 -72.99 -15.18
N ALA A 419 -8.47 -73.26 -13.90
CA ALA A 419 -9.47 -72.57 -13.08
C ALA A 419 -8.91 -71.29 -12.40
N GLY A 420 -7.59 -71.21 -12.22
CA GLY A 420 -6.91 -70.05 -11.65
C GLY A 420 -7.12 -69.87 -10.14
N ARG A 421 -6.93 -68.62 -9.67
CA ARG A 421 -7.13 -68.17 -8.29
C ARG A 421 -8.59 -67.89 -8.02
N ILE A 422 -9.18 -68.54 -7.03
CA ILE A 422 -10.56 -68.32 -6.58
C ILE A 422 -10.62 -67.79 -5.15
N LEU A 423 -11.77 -67.25 -4.75
CA LEU A 423 -12.03 -66.85 -3.37
C LEU A 423 -12.74 -67.98 -2.62
N THR A 424 -12.21 -68.34 -1.44
CA THR A 424 -12.76 -69.41 -0.59
C THR A 424 -12.54 -69.09 0.88
N VAL A 425 -13.15 -69.90 1.75
CA VAL A 425 -12.87 -69.96 3.18
C VAL A 425 -12.04 -71.21 3.51
N ALA A 426 -11.05 -71.11 4.41
CA ALA A 426 -10.34 -72.28 4.94
C ALA A 426 -9.80 -72.05 6.37
N ASN A 427 -9.53 -73.13 7.10
CA ASN A 427 -8.84 -73.09 8.39
C ASN A 427 -7.31 -73.00 8.17
N ALA A 428 -6.86 -71.87 7.66
CA ALA A 428 -5.46 -71.62 7.32
C ALA A 428 -5.17 -70.11 7.29
N PRO A 429 -3.90 -69.69 7.48
CA PRO A 429 -3.54 -68.28 7.48
C PRO A 429 -3.96 -67.54 6.20
N ALA A 430 -4.39 -66.29 6.36
CA ALA A 430 -4.75 -65.41 5.24
C ALA A 430 -3.55 -65.23 4.29
N ASN A 431 -3.77 -65.48 2.99
CA ASN A 431 -2.74 -65.36 1.94
C ASN A 431 -3.03 -64.25 0.91
N THR A 432 -4.04 -63.44 1.17
CA THR A 432 -4.33 -62.21 0.44
C THR A 432 -4.42 -61.05 1.43
N ARG A 433 -4.01 -59.85 0.99
CA ARG A 433 -4.19 -58.61 1.73
C ARG A 433 -5.50 -57.98 1.29
N ILE A 434 -6.47 -57.98 2.20
CA ILE A 434 -7.76 -57.30 2.03
C ILE A 434 -7.61 -55.90 2.63
N HIS A 435 -8.05 -54.84 1.97
CA HIS A 435 -7.87 -53.48 2.48
C HIS A 435 -8.95 -52.51 2.00
N PHE A 436 -9.05 -51.37 2.68
CA PHE A 436 -9.98 -50.30 2.36
C PHE A 436 -9.37 -49.21 1.47
N ASN A 437 -8.06 -49.29 1.18
CA ASN A 437 -7.32 -48.27 0.43
C ASN A 437 -7.36 -46.91 1.13
N ILE A 438 -7.02 -46.92 2.42
CA ILE A 438 -6.94 -45.76 3.34
C ILE A 438 -5.59 -45.70 4.05
N ASN A 439 -4.55 -46.29 3.46
CA ASN A 439 -3.21 -46.35 4.03
C ASN A 439 -2.51 -44.98 4.14
N ASN A 440 -3.02 -43.93 3.49
CA ASN A 440 -2.45 -42.57 3.50
C ASN A 440 -2.95 -41.72 4.69
N CYS A 441 -2.12 -40.83 5.24
CA CYS A 441 -2.56 -39.81 6.22
C CYS A 441 -3.10 -38.58 5.49
N VAL A 442 -4.24 -38.76 4.80
CA VAL A 442 -5.00 -37.66 4.18
C VAL A 442 -5.98 -37.11 5.22
N VAL A 443 -6.19 -35.79 5.20
CA VAL A 443 -7.20 -35.14 6.03
C VAL A 443 -8.59 -35.53 5.52
N TYR A 444 -9.39 -36.17 6.37
CA TYR A 444 -10.77 -36.55 6.04
C TYR A 444 -11.81 -35.56 6.58
N ASP A 445 -11.36 -34.54 7.31
CA ASP A 445 -12.21 -33.43 7.72
C ASP A 445 -12.64 -32.60 6.49
N THR A 446 -13.94 -32.51 6.28
CA THR A 446 -14.53 -31.78 5.14
C THR A 446 -14.91 -30.34 5.49
N ASP A 447 -14.85 -29.95 6.75
CA ASP A 447 -15.32 -28.64 7.21
C ASP A 447 -14.17 -27.72 7.64
N ARG A 448 -13.21 -28.19 8.45
CA ARG A 448 -11.99 -27.41 8.71
C ARG A 448 -11.23 -27.18 7.41
N THR A 449 -10.70 -25.98 7.26
CA THR A 449 -9.94 -25.55 6.08
C THR A 449 -8.93 -24.48 6.47
N THR A 450 -8.28 -23.86 5.50
CA THR A 450 -7.32 -22.78 5.68
C THR A 450 -7.43 -21.76 4.54
N VAL A 451 -6.78 -20.60 4.70
CA VAL A 451 -6.62 -19.60 3.63
C VAL A 451 -5.14 -19.44 3.28
N PRO A 452 -4.79 -19.12 2.02
CA PRO A 452 -3.42 -18.76 1.66
C PRO A 452 -2.92 -17.56 2.45
N SER A 453 -1.61 -17.50 2.74
CA SER A 453 -1.01 -16.29 3.31
C SER A 453 -1.21 -15.12 2.36
N ASN A 454 -1.88 -14.05 2.81
CA ASN A 454 -2.19 -12.85 2.02
C ASN A 454 -2.77 -11.77 2.94
N LEU A 455 -3.15 -10.62 2.36
CA LEU A 455 -3.85 -9.55 3.05
C LEU A 455 -5.37 -9.66 2.84
N TYR A 456 -6.14 -9.70 3.93
CA TYR A 456 -7.59 -9.92 3.91
C TYR A 456 -8.36 -8.84 4.66
N THR A 457 -9.60 -8.59 4.24
CA THR A 457 -10.66 -8.12 5.14
C THR A 457 -11.44 -9.35 5.64
N VAL A 458 -11.88 -9.32 6.91
CA VAL A 458 -12.57 -10.46 7.54
C VAL A 458 -13.97 -10.04 7.96
N ARG A 459 -14.99 -10.79 7.54
CA ARG A 459 -16.40 -10.57 7.87
C ARG A 459 -17.02 -11.76 8.58
N ASP A 460 -17.95 -11.46 9.48
CA ASP A 460 -18.79 -12.47 10.12
C ASP A 460 -20.11 -12.70 9.38
N ARG A 461 -20.93 -13.62 9.91
CA ARG A 461 -22.25 -13.97 9.40
C ARG A 461 -23.23 -12.78 9.31
N GLU A 462 -23.09 -11.79 10.18
CA GLU A 462 -23.95 -10.60 10.23
C GLU A 462 -23.45 -9.46 9.31
N GLY A 463 -22.32 -9.67 8.64
CA GLY A 463 -21.66 -8.71 7.76
C GLY A 463 -20.81 -7.68 8.51
N ARG A 464 -20.50 -7.90 9.78
CA ARG A 464 -19.58 -7.05 10.56
C ARG A 464 -18.14 -7.36 10.15
N TYR A 465 -17.32 -6.32 10.04
CA TYR A 465 -15.89 -6.44 9.78
C TYR A 465 -15.11 -6.56 11.09
N LEU A 466 -14.06 -7.37 11.08
CA LEU A 466 -13.04 -7.38 12.13
C LEU A 466 -12.10 -6.20 11.93
N VAL A 467 -12.13 -5.25 12.85
CA VAL A 467 -11.40 -3.98 12.73
C VAL A 467 -10.61 -3.67 13.99
N VAL A 468 -9.56 -2.85 13.86
CA VAL A 468 -8.93 -2.18 15.02
C VAL A 468 -9.45 -0.73 15.05
N PRO A 469 -10.49 -0.43 15.83
CA PRO A 469 -11.15 0.88 15.78
C PRO A 469 -10.22 2.00 16.24
N MET A 470 -10.23 3.10 15.48
CA MET A 470 -9.33 4.22 15.71
C MET A 470 -9.61 4.96 17.04
N TYR A 471 -10.86 4.97 17.49
CA TYR A 471 -11.26 5.63 18.73
C TYR A 471 -10.91 4.83 19.98
N ALA A 472 -10.74 3.51 19.86
CA ALA A 472 -10.47 2.66 21.00
C ALA A 472 -9.06 2.94 21.52
N GLY A 473 -8.96 3.61 22.66
CA GLY A 473 -7.67 3.97 23.25
C GLY A 473 -6.81 2.76 23.65
N ASP A 474 -7.38 1.57 23.72
CA ASP A 474 -6.68 0.31 23.98
C ASP A 474 -6.23 -0.44 22.71
N LEU A 475 -6.68 0.01 21.52
CA LEU A 475 -6.46 -0.64 20.21
C LEU A 475 -6.95 -2.10 20.17
N THR A 476 -7.95 -2.44 20.99
CA THR A 476 -8.54 -3.79 21.02
C THR A 476 -9.29 -4.07 19.71
N PRO A 477 -9.01 -5.18 19.01
CA PRO A 477 -9.80 -5.57 17.84
C PRO A 477 -11.27 -5.80 18.19
N GLN A 478 -12.19 -5.40 17.30
CA GLN A 478 -13.64 -5.47 17.50
C GLN A 478 -14.35 -5.87 16.20
N TRP A 479 -15.55 -6.45 16.35
CA TRP A 479 -16.46 -6.71 15.23
C TRP A 479 -17.42 -5.54 15.07
N MET A 480 -17.37 -4.84 13.94
CA MET A 480 -18.15 -3.63 13.70
C MET A 480 -18.88 -3.65 12.37
N ARG A 481 -20.10 -3.10 12.36
CA ARG A 481 -20.79 -2.80 11.10
C ARG A 481 -20.28 -1.45 10.61
N LEU A 482 -19.76 -1.42 9.39
CA LEU A 482 -19.32 -0.19 8.74
C LEU A 482 -20.55 0.55 8.16
N GLU A 483 -20.54 1.88 8.20
CA GLU A 483 -21.52 2.71 7.49
C GLU A 483 -21.31 2.58 5.96
N ASP A 484 -22.35 2.84 5.14
CA ASP A 484 -22.27 2.68 3.67
C ASP A 484 -21.22 3.62 3.01
N ILE A 485 -20.81 4.67 3.72
CA ILE A 485 -19.78 5.63 3.31
C ILE A 485 -18.36 5.24 3.77
N GLU A 486 -18.22 4.16 4.54
CA GLU A 486 -16.92 3.61 4.99
C GLU A 486 -16.46 2.49 4.04
N ASN A 487 -15.14 2.34 3.87
CA ASN A 487 -14.57 1.35 2.96
C ASN A 487 -13.39 0.59 3.58
N ALA A 488 -13.62 -0.65 3.99
CA ALA A 488 -12.61 -1.52 4.62
C ALA A 488 -11.36 -1.74 3.76
N ASN A 489 -11.50 -1.77 2.42
CA ASN A 489 -10.35 -1.93 1.53
C ASN A 489 -9.49 -0.66 1.46
N ARG A 490 -10.01 0.51 1.83
CA ARG A 490 -9.27 1.77 1.89
C ARG A 490 -8.71 2.09 3.28
N THR A 491 -9.11 1.33 4.30
CA THR A 491 -8.76 1.55 5.69
C THR A 491 -7.81 0.46 6.20
N PRO A 492 -6.51 0.75 6.37
CA PRO A 492 -5.53 -0.25 6.81
C PRO A 492 -5.85 -0.93 8.15
N SER A 493 -6.51 -0.25 9.09
CA SER A 493 -6.94 -0.85 10.37
C SER A 493 -7.94 -2.01 10.24
N ASP A 494 -8.55 -2.16 9.07
CA ASP A 494 -9.60 -3.16 8.81
C ASP A 494 -9.02 -4.36 8.04
N GLN A 495 -7.72 -4.34 7.78
CA GLN A 495 -7.00 -5.30 6.96
C GLN A 495 -6.04 -6.12 7.82
N TRP A 496 -6.03 -7.42 7.56
CA TRP A 496 -5.31 -8.41 8.33
C TRP A 496 -4.43 -9.23 7.41
N PHE A 497 -3.13 -9.19 7.66
CA PHE A 497 -2.19 -10.09 7.02
C PHE A 497 -2.26 -11.45 7.69
N VAL A 498 -2.59 -12.45 6.89
CA VAL A 498 -2.76 -13.83 7.33
C VAL A 498 -1.48 -14.61 7.05
N THR A 499 -0.99 -15.34 8.04
CA THR A 499 0.02 -16.39 7.87
C THR A 499 -0.53 -17.72 8.34
N LYS A 500 -0.15 -18.80 7.67
CA LYS A 500 -0.48 -20.14 8.14
C LYS A 500 0.43 -20.54 9.29
N VAL A 501 -0.14 -21.30 10.22
CA VAL A 501 0.62 -21.94 11.29
C VAL A 501 1.42 -23.13 10.74
N ASN A 502 0.84 -23.93 9.84
CA ASN A 502 1.49 -25.05 9.16
C ASN A 502 1.20 -25.00 7.65
N ASP A 503 2.17 -24.55 6.86
CA ASP A 503 2.02 -24.40 5.40
C ASP A 503 1.71 -25.72 4.66
N GLY A 504 2.07 -26.88 5.25
CA GLY A 504 1.84 -28.21 4.67
C GLY A 504 0.44 -28.80 4.90
N SER A 505 -0.38 -28.20 5.78
CA SER A 505 -1.70 -28.73 6.13
C SER A 505 -2.84 -27.96 5.44
N GLY A 506 -3.73 -28.70 4.76
CA GLY A 506 -4.96 -28.15 4.15
C GLY A 506 -5.98 -27.61 5.15
N ILE A 507 -5.81 -27.92 6.44
CA ILE A 507 -6.66 -27.47 7.54
C ILE A 507 -5.90 -26.62 8.56
N SER A 508 -4.75 -26.06 8.15
CA SER A 508 -3.92 -25.24 9.02
C SER A 508 -4.70 -24.08 9.64
N LYS A 509 -4.52 -23.92 10.95
CA LYS A 509 -4.85 -22.67 11.63
C LYS A 509 -4.05 -21.51 11.05
N ILE A 510 -4.50 -20.30 11.34
CA ILE A 510 -3.89 -19.06 10.87
C ILE A 510 -3.56 -18.09 12.01
N HIS A 511 -2.57 -17.23 11.77
CA HIS A 511 -2.33 -16.02 12.52
C HIS A 511 -2.75 -14.82 11.67
N LEU A 512 -3.32 -13.80 12.31
CA LEU A 512 -3.70 -12.54 11.71
C LEU A 512 -2.86 -11.43 12.34
N THR A 513 -2.20 -10.61 11.54
CA THR A 513 -1.52 -9.38 11.98
C THR A 513 -2.19 -8.18 11.33
N ASN A 514 -2.55 -7.16 12.11
CA ASN A 514 -3.20 -5.99 11.54
C ASN A 514 -2.23 -5.20 10.62
N ARG A 515 -2.72 -4.69 9.48
CA ARG A 515 -1.90 -3.98 8.49
C ARG A 515 -1.39 -2.63 9.00
N GLU A 516 -2.25 -1.86 9.69
CA GLU A 516 -1.90 -0.55 10.28
C GLU A 516 -1.05 -0.74 11.54
N PHE A 517 -1.50 -1.63 12.43
CA PHE A 517 -0.90 -1.86 13.75
C PHE A 517 -0.19 -3.22 13.82
N ASN A 518 1.06 -3.28 13.39
CA ASN A 518 1.82 -4.55 13.27
C ASN A 518 2.08 -5.28 14.60
N ASN A 519 1.87 -4.61 15.72
CA ASN A 519 1.95 -5.17 17.06
C ASN A 519 0.63 -5.82 17.55
N ILE A 520 -0.46 -5.70 16.80
CA ILE A 520 -1.75 -6.33 17.11
C ILE A 520 -1.89 -7.61 16.30
N ARG A 521 -1.92 -8.75 16.99
CA ARG A 521 -2.04 -10.08 16.38
C ARG A 521 -3.20 -10.88 16.96
N ILE A 522 -3.76 -11.78 16.16
CA ILE A 522 -4.72 -12.80 16.59
C ILE A 522 -4.19 -14.15 16.13
N GLU A 523 -3.97 -15.05 17.06
CA GLU A 523 -3.25 -16.29 16.83
C GLU A 523 -4.16 -17.51 16.95
N PHE A 524 -3.78 -18.56 16.20
CA PHE A 524 -4.39 -19.89 16.22
C PHE A 524 -5.88 -19.93 15.86
N VAL A 525 -6.29 -19.12 14.89
CA VAL A 525 -7.67 -19.15 14.37
C VAL A 525 -7.85 -20.33 13.43
N GLN A 526 -8.87 -21.15 13.67
CA GLN A 526 -9.28 -22.20 12.74
C GLN A 526 -10.29 -21.63 11.72
N VAL A 527 -10.05 -21.89 10.43
CA VAL A 527 -11.00 -21.55 9.35
C VAL A 527 -11.86 -22.78 9.03
N TYR A 528 -13.12 -22.55 8.68
CA TYR A 528 -14.12 -23.58 8.39
C TYR A 528 -14.84 -23.28 7.06
N ASN A 529 -15.34 -24.29 6.38
CA ASN A 529 -16.13 -24.15 5.16
C ASN A 529 -17.53 -23.61 5.49
N ASP A 530 -18.14 -24.05 6.59
CA ASP A 530 -19.39 -23.49 7.14
C ASP A 530 -19.12 -22.48 8.28
N TYR A 531 -20.18 -21.86 8.81
CA TYR A 531 -20.11 -20.86 9.87
C TYR A 531 -19.81 -21.46 11.24
N HIS A 532 -18.62 -21.15 11.77
CA HIS A 532 -18.20 -21.56 13.11
C HIS A 532 -17.79 -20.35 13.95
N LEU A 533 -17.83 -20.52 15.28
CA LEU A 533 -17.39 -19.49 16.21
C LEU A 533 -15.92 -19.11 15.94
N PHE A 534 -15.67 -17.83 15.73
CA PHE A 534 -14.32 -17.28 15.53
C PHE A 534 -13.55 -17.32 16.86
N LYS A 535 -12.74 -18.38 17.01
CA LYS A 535 -11.89 -18.60 18.19
C LYS A 535 -10.45 -18.27 17.83
N GLY A 536 -9.90 -17.23 18.46
CA GLY A 536 -8.49 -16.86 18.41
C GLY A 536 -8.07 -16.22 19.72
N VAL A 537 -6.77 -16.22 19.98
CA VAL A 537 -6.18 -15.49 21.11
C VAL A 537 -5.53 -14.25 20.54
N TRP A 538 -5.97 -13.07 21.00
CA TRP A 538 -5.36 -11.84 20.54
C TRP A 538 -4.23 -11.42 21.47
N HIS A 539 -3.19 -10.84 20.89
CA HIS A 539 -1.99 -10.40 21.56
C HIS A 539 -1.61 -9.00 21.11
N ARG A 540 -1.10 -8.21 22.04
CA ARG A 540 -0.30 -7.03 21.74
C ARG A 540 1.16 -7.36 22.01
N ILE A 541 1.98 -7.28 20.97
CA ILE A 541 3.40 -7.65 21.01
C ILE A 541 4.24 -6.40 21.28
N ASP A 542 5.20 -6.48 22.20
CA ASP A 542 6.15 -5.39 22.44
C ASP A 542 7.45 -5.51 21.61
N GLU A 543 8.37 -4.55 21.77
CA GLU A 543 9.63 -4.50 21.03
C GLU A 543 10.55 -5.71 21.28
N ASN A 544 10.38 -6.41 22.41
CA ASN A 544 11.14 -7.60 22.76
C ASN A 544 10.45 -8.88 22.25
N GLY A 545 9.35 -8.72 21.51
CA GLY A 545 8.51 -9.81 21.03
C GLY A 545 7.78 -10.54 22.15
N LEU A 546 7.67 -9.93 23.34
CA LEU A 546 6.91 -10.47 24.46
C LEU A 546 5.46 -10.02 24.33
N GLY A 547 4.54 -10.99 24.29
CA GLY A 547 3.11 -10.71 24.38
C GLY A 547 2.73 -10.36 25.83
N ARG A 548 2.00 -9.26 26.03
CA ARG A 548 1.32 -9.00 27.33
C ARG A 548 -0.16 -9.39 27.23
N ASP A 549 -0.57 -10.31 28.11
CA ASP A 549 -1.92 -10.86 28.41
C ASP A 549 -3.11 -9.84 28.45
N TYR A 550 -4.42 -10.12 28.25
CA TYR A 550 -5.29 -11.30 27.97
C TYR A 550 -6.61 -10.87 27.28
N SER A 551 -7.22 -11.72 26.43
CA SER A 551 -8.58 -12.29 26.66
C SER A 551 -8.90 -13.36 25.59
N PRO A 552 -9.26 -14.60 25.98
CA PRO A 552 -9.74 -15.61 25.04
C PRO A 552 -11.18 -15.28 24.64
N ILE A 553 -11.46 -15.29 23.34
CA ILE A 553 -12.78 -15.14 22.68
C ILE A 553 -13.09 -13.69 22.28
N MET A 554 -12.77 -13.36 21.02
CA MET A 554 -13.30 -12.23 20.26
C MET A 554 -14.79 -12.42 19.94
N GLY A 555 -15.63 -12.42 20.98
CA GLY A 555 -17.10 -12.44 20.90
C GLY A 555 -17.73 -13.73 20.35
N ARG A 556 -19.07 -13.78 20.35
CA ARG A 556 -19.89 -14.89 19.83
C ARG A 556 -20.09 -14.78 18.30
N ASN A 557 -19.04 -14.43 17.55
CA ASN A 557 -19.14 -14.13 16.12
C ASN A 557 -18.82 -15.38 15.29
N TYR A 558 -19.66 -15.66 14.29
CA TYR A 558 -19.50 -16.83 13.44
C TYR A 558 -18.91 -16.43 12.08
N VAL A 559 -17.85 -17.11 11.66
CA VAL A 559 -17.10 -16.83 10.43
C VAL A 559 -16.90 -18.15 9.67
N ASN A 560 -16.94 -18.08 8.34
CA ASN A 560 -16.59 -19.18 7.43
C ASN A 560 -15.51 -18.72 6.44
N LEU A 561 -15.09 -19.62 5.55
CA LEU A 561 -14.09 -19.36 4.52
C LEU A 561 -14.42 -18.13 3.66
N ALA A 562 -15.69 -17.96 3.26
CA ALA A 562 -16.15 -16.82 2.47
C ALA A 562 -16.06 -15.47 3.21
N GLY A 563 -15.98 -15.50 4.55
CA GLY A 563 -15.74 -14.32 5.38
C GLY A 563 -14.36 -13.68 5.15
N PHE A 564 -13.38 -14.43 4.62
CA PHE A 564 -12.05 -13.93 4.31
C PHE A 564 -11.97 -13.45 2.86
N THR A 565 -11.97 -12.14 2.66
CA THR A 565 -11.89 -11.53 1.32
C THR A 565 -10.53 -10.88 1.11
N VAL A 566 -9.77 -11.33 0.09
CA VAL A 566 -8.45 -10.75 -0.25
C VAL A 566 -8.60 -9.27 -0.60
N VAL A 567 -7.72 -8.43 -0.07
CA VAL A 567 -7.69 -6.98 -0.39
C VAL A 567 -7.29 -6.79 -1.85
N PRO A 568 -8.07 -6.07 -2.67
CA PRO A 568 -7.78 -5.89 -4.10
C PRO A 568 -6.47 -5.15 -4.39
N LYS A 569 -5.89 -5.42 -5.57
CA LYS A 569 -4.61 -4.84 -6.06
C LYS A 569 -4.49 -3.32 -5.90
N PRO A 570 -5.50 -2.48 -6.26
CA PRO A 570 -5.39 -1.03 -6.13
C PRO A 570 -5.14 -0.54 -4.69
N TYR A 571 -5.55 -1.31 -3.68
CA TYR A 571 -5.41 -0.93 -2.28
C TYR A 571 -4.24 -1.63 -1.59
N ARG A 572 -3.96 -2.90 -1.91
CA ARG A 572 -2.81 -3.60 -1.33
C ARG A 572 -1.47 -3.07 -1.88
N ASN A 573 -1.45 -2.55 -3.11
CA ASN A 573 -0.24 -2.01 -3.75
C ASN A 573 -0.02 -0.51 -3.47
N ASP A 574 -0.96 0.18 -2.83
CA ASP A 574 -0.82 1.60 -2.50
C ASP A 574 0.01 1.76 -1.21
N PRO A 575 1.24 2.31 -1.28
CA PRO A 575 2.05 2.55 -0.08
C PRO A 575 1.49 3.68 0.79
N TYR A 576 0.63 4.56 0.26
CA TYR A 576 0.05 5.68 0.99
C TYR A 576 -1.40 5.41 1.44
N LEU A 577 -1.86 4.16 1.34
CA LEU A 577 -3.22 3.78 1.71
C LEU A 577 -3.58 4.28 3.12
N GLY A 578 -4.80 4.78 3.28
CA GLY A 578 -5.33 5.26 4.55
C GLY A 578 -4.94 6.71 4.90
N TYR A 579 -4.01 7.35 4.17
CA TYR A 579 -3.61 8.74 4.42
C TYR A 579 -3.53 9.56 3.13
N LYS A 580 -3.84 10.86 3.21
CA LYS A 580 -3.74 11.74 2.04
C LYS A 580 -2.27 11.89 1.63
N PHE A 581 -1.97 11.54 0.39
CA PHE A 581 -0.74 11.88 -0.31
C PHE A 581 -1.07 12.53 -1.66
N PHE A 582 -0.25 13.48 -2.11
CA PHE A 582 -0.56 14.39 -3.22
C PHE A 582 0.15 14.04 -4.54
N SER A 583 0.61 12.80 -4.70
CA SER A 583 1.09 12.25 -5.97
C SER A 583 0.65 10.80 -6.11
N LYS A 584 0.50 10.34 -7.36
CA LYS A 584 0.25 8.93 -7.70
C LYS A 584 1.43 8.31 -8.45
N ASN A 585 2.56 9.01 -8.52
CA ASN A 585 3.73 8.54 -9.25
C ASN A 585 4.31 7.30 -8.55
N PRO A 586 4.57 6.19 -9.27
CA PRO A 586 5.13 4.99 -8.68
C PRO A 586 6.61 5.15 -8.26
N ASP A 587 7.35 6.09 -8.86
CA ASP A 587 8.71 6.42 -8.43
C ASP A 587 8.66 7.37 -7.22
N GLU A 588 9.20 6.93 -6.09
CA GLU A 588 9.08 7.67 -4.82
C GLU A 588 9.73 9.06 -4.87
N ALA A 589 10.90 9.19 -5.52
CA ALA A 589 11.59 10.48 -5.60
C ALA A 589 10.80 11.47 -6.46
N ALA A 590 10.29 11.01 -7.61
CA ALA A 590 9.41 11.79 -8.46
C ALA A 590 8.09 12.12 -7.77
N ALA A 591 7.51 11.17 -7.01
CA ALA A 591 6.27 11.35 -6.26
C ALA A 591 6.41 12.41 -5.15
N ILE A 592 7.51 12.37 -4.39
CA ILE A 592 7.82 13.38 -3.36
C ILE A 592 8.00 14.75 -4.00
N LYS A 593 8.71 14.83 -5.14
CA LYS A 593 8.91 16.08 -5.87
C LYS A 593 7.58 16.66 -6.37
N GLU A 594 6.74 15.83 -6.99
CA GLU A 594 5.41 16.22 -7.49
C GLU A 594 4.47 16.65 -6.37
N ALA A 595 4.41 15.89 -5.27
CA ALA A 595 3.59 16.21 -4.11
C ALA A 595 4.04 17.52 -3.46
N THR A 596 5.36 17.70 -3.26
CA THR A 596 5.91 18.95 -2.68
C THR A 596 5.66 20.14 -3.60
N ASP A 597 5.79 19.97 -4.92
CA ASP A 597 5.49 21.02 -5.89
C ASP A 597 4.01 21.41 -5.79
N SER A 598 3.10 20.43 -5.82
CA SER A 598 1.64 20.66 -5.74
C SER A 598 1.23 21.37 -4.44
N LEU A 599 1.78 20.97 -3.29
CA LEU A 599 1.48 21.58 -2.00
C LEU A 599 1.99 23.02 -1.86
N ASN A 600 3.02 23.39 -2.63
CA ASN A 600 3.50 24.76 -2.70
C ASN A 600 2.60 25.67 -3.55
N TRP A 601 1.77 25.10 -4.42
CA TRP A 601 0.89 25.84 -5.33
C TRP A 601 -0.54 26.00 -4.83
N PHE A 602 -1.06 25.08 -4.03
CA PHE A 602 -2.46 25.10 -3.65
C PHE A 602 -2.65 25.42 -2.17
N ALA A 603 -3.59 26.33 -1.91
CA ALA A 603 -4.21 26.51 -0.61
C ALA A 603 -5.51 25.69 -0.55
N TYR A 604 -5.80 25.07 0.59
CA TYR A 604 -6.91 24.16 0.78
C TYR A 604 -7.85 24.67 1.86
N ALA A 605 -9.14 24.66 1.56
CA ALA A 605 -10.20 24.78 2.56
C ALA A 605 -10.65 23.38 3.00
N PHE A 606 -11.03 23.26 4.27
CA PHE A 606 -11.46 22.00 4.87
C PHE A 606 -12.97 22.03 5.09
N ASN A 607 -13.70 21.28 4.26
CA ASN A 607 -15.15 21.16 4.31
C ASN A 607 -15.56 20.10 5.33
N TYR A 608 -16.24 20.50 6.40
CA TYR A 608 -16.65 19.63 7.49
C TYR A 608 -17.85 18.74 7.12
N LEU A 609 -17.72 17.43 7.36
CA LEU A 609 -18.84 16.50 7.24
C LEU A 609 -19.69 16.52 8.51
N ASN A 610 -20.96 16.88 8.35
CA ASN A 610 -22.00 16.79 9.39
C ASN A 610 -23.18 15.97 8.84
N LYS A 611 -23.85 15.17 9.67
CA LYS A 611 -25.09 14.43 9.29
C LYS A 611 -26.24 15.38 8.87
N LEU A 612 -26.11 16.68 9.14
CA LEU A 612 -27.00 17.76 8.70
C LEU A 612 -26.38 18.66 7.60
N SER A 613 -25.20 18.29 7.06
CA SER A 613 -24.41 19.16 6.18
C SER A 613 -25.13 19.42 4.85
N ASP A 614 -25.46 20.68 4.61
CA ASP A 614 -25.82 21.25 3.31
C ASP A 614 -24.61 21.37 2.36
N GLY A 615 -23.44 20.83 2.75
CA GLY A 615 -22.20 20.82 1.97
C GLY A 615 -21.35 22.09 2.09
N ASN A 616 -21.79 23.09 2.86
CA ASN A 616 -21.23 24.44 2.84
C ASN A 616 -20.61 24.89 4.18
N HIS A 617 -20.15 23.96 5.02
CA HIS A 617 -19.53 24.26 6.30
C HIS A 617 -18.02 24.05 6.24
N TYR A 618 -17.24 25.09 6.51
CA TYR A 618 -15.79 25.09 6.34
C TYR A 618 -15.05 25.49 7.60
N MET A 619 -13.90 24.87 7.79
CA MET A 619 -12.95 25.29 8.82
C MET A 619 -12.42 26.68 8.49
N GLY A 620 -12.47 27.60 9.45
CA GLY A 620 -11.94 28.95 9.27
C GLY A 620 -11.96 29.83 10.51
N PHE A 621 -11.49 31.06 10.34
CA PHE A 621 -11.56 32.11 11.37
C PHE A 621 -12.53 33.20 10.93
N ARG A 622 -13.10 33.88 11.93
CA ARG A 622 -14.04 34.99 11.71
C ARG A 622 -13.26 36.28 11.42
N ASP A 623 -13.63 36.97 10.35
CA ASP A 623 -12.93 38.20 9.91
C ASP A 623 -13.18 39.40 10.84
N ASN A 624 -14.33 39.41 11.53
CA ASN A 624 -14.72 40.44 12.49
C ASN A 624 -14.36 40.11 13.94
N ALA A 625 -13.59 39.04 14.18
CA ALA A 625 -13.16 38.69 15.53
C ALA A 625 -12.12 39.70 16.06
N SER A 626 -12.04 39.86 17.39
CA SER A 626 -11.01 40.69 18.00
C SER A 626 -9.62 40.18 17.60
N SER A 627 -8.62 41.06 17.58
CA SER A 627 -7.21 40.66 17.31
C SER A 627 -6.66 39.62 18.30
N THR A 628 -7.36 39.40 19.43
CA THR A 628 -7.05 38.39 20.45
C THR A 628 -7.76 37.05 20.23
N ASP A 629 -8.83 36.98 19.44
CA ASP A 629 -9.51 35.73 19.12
C ASP A 629 -8.82 35.05 17.94
N THR A 630 -8.04 34.02 18.29
CA THR A 630 -7.30 33.20 17.34
C THR A 630 -7.98 31.85 17.08
N GLY A 631 -9.20 31.64 17.59
CA GLY A 631 -9.90 30.37 17.50
C GLY A 631 -10.18 29.91 16.07
N LEU A 632 -10.15 28.61 15.87
CA LEU A 632 -10.56 27.95 14.64
C LEU A 632 -11.98 27.41 14.78
N TYR A 633 -12.84 27.76 13.83
CA TYR A 633 -14.28 27.52 13.86
C TYR A 633 -14.72 26.73 12.64
N ILE A 634 -15.94 26.19 12.68
CA ILE A 634 -16.69 25.79 11.50
C ILE A 634 -17.67 26.91 11.14
N LEU A 635 -17.50 27.47 9.94
CA LEU A 635 -18.22 28.62 9.42
C LEU A 635 -19.05 28.19 8.21
N LYS A 636 -20.26 28.76 8.10
CA LYS A 636 -21.15 28.49 6.96
C LYS A 636 -20.87 29.48 5.84
N ASP A 637 -20.73 28.97 4.61
CA ASP A 637 -20.47 29.72 3.37
C ASP A 637 -19.20 30.60 3.41
N ASP A 638 -18.38 30.47 4.45
CA ASP A 638 -17.17 31.25 4.66
C ASP A 638 -15.95 30.33 4.79
N ARG A 639 -15.05 30.42 3.81
CA ARG A 639 -13.89 29.54 3.67
C ARG A 639 -12.66 30.25 4.18
N THR A 640 -11.81 29.52 4.89
CA THR A 640 -10.42 29.91 5.09
C THR A 640 -9.52 28.92 4.36
N TYR A 641 -8.58 29.46 3.61
CA TYR A 641 -7.60 28.66 2.89
C TYR A 641 -6.30 28.47 3.69
N PHE A 642 -5.80 27.23 3.69
CA PHE A 642 -4.58 26.83 4.38
C PHE A 642 -3.60 26.19 3.41
N GLN A 643 -2.34 26.60 3.47
CA GLN A 643 -1.25 25.86 2.84
C GLN A 643 -0.88 24.66 3.71
N LEU A 644 -0.75 23.48 3.10
CA LEU A 644 -0.25 22.28 3.77
C LEU A 644 1.27 22.26 3.71
N VAL A 645 1.90 22.57 4.84
CA VAL A 645 3.35 22.70 4.93
C VAL A 645 3.93 21.39 5.46
N VAL A 646 4.71 20.71 4.62
CA VAL A 646 5.48 19.52 5.00
C VAL A 646 6.72 19.97 5.79
N PRO A 647 7.11 19.35 6.91
CA PRO A 647 8.32 19.70 7.66
C PRO A 647 9.62 19.47 6.86
N ASP A 648 10.67 20.27 7.13
CA ASP A 648 11.98 20.11 6.47
C ASP A 648 12.61 18.74 6.69
N THR A 649 12.34 18.12 7.84
CA THR A 649 12.77 16.75 8.15
C THR A 649 12.09 15.70 7.27
N LEU A 650 11.01 16.00 6.55
CA LEU A 650 10.43 15.09 5.55
C LEU A 650 10.76 15.55 4.11
N ARG A 651 11.10 16.83 3.90
CA ARG A 651 11.43 17.39 2.57
C ARG A 651 12.79 16.96 2.03
N ARG A 652 13.76 16.64 2.89
CA ARG A 652 15.11 16.22 2.47
C ARG A 652 15.08 14.75 2.04
N GLU A 653 15.66 14.44 0.87
CA GLU A 653 15.75 13.08 0.31
C GLU A 653 16.30 12.04 1.31
N ALA A 654 17.17 12.47 2.24
CA ALA A 654 17.77 11.61 3.26
C ALA A 654 16.82 11.20 4.41
N TYR A 655 15.72 11.90 4.62
CA TYR A 655 14.83 11.69 5.78
C TYR A 655 13.43 11.17 5.41
N GLY A 656 12.98 11.36 4.16
CA GLY A 656 11.87 10.61 3.53
C GLY A 656 10.49 10.68 4.20
N VAL A 657 9.59 9.80 3.77
CA VAL A 657 8.25 9.54 4.35
C VAL A 657 8.31 8.77 5.67
N GLU A 658 7.28 8.88 6.51
CA GLU A 658 7.20 8.08 7.73
C GLU A 658 6.71 6.66 7.45
N LYS A 659 7.51 5.67 7.85
CA LYS A 659 7.25 4.24 7.72
C LYS A 659 6.32 3.77 8.84
N TYR A 660 5.28 3.00 8.53
CA TYR A 660 4.39 2.41 9.53
C TYR A 660 3.78 1.09 9.05
N GLY A 661 3.11 0.37 9.95
CA GLY A 661 2.46 -0.90 9.63
C GLY A 661 3.44 -2.04 9.37
N ILE A 662 2.94 -3.10 8.72
CA ILE A 662 3.71 -4.30 8.39
C ILE A 662 4.69 -4.08 7.21
N GLY A 663 5.75 -4.87 7.15
CA GLY A 663 6.66 -4.95 5.98
C GLY A 663 8.00 -4.20 6.11
N TRP A 664 8.31 -3.65 7.29
CA TRP A 664 9.54 -2.89 7.51
C TRP A 664 10.63 -3.71 8.23
N ASN A 665 10.37 -4.14 9.47
CA ASN A 665 11.34 -4.89 10.31
C ASN A 665 10.76 -6.20 10.85
N ASP A 666 9.61 -6.64 10.35
CA ASP A 666 8.88 -7.83 10.85
C ASP A 666 9.05 -9.08 9.98
N GLY A 667 9.59 -8.95 8.77
CA GLY A 667 9.77 -10.06 7.82
C GLY A 667 8.49 -10.62 7.22
N LEU A 668 7.31 -10.09 7.55
CA LEU A 668 6.01 -10.64 7.13
C LEU A 668 5.80 -10.58 5.61
N LEU A 669 6.26 -9.51 4.97
CA LEU A 669 6.08 -9.28 3.54
C LEU A 669 7.26 -9.77 2.68
N ALA A 670 8.18 -10.58 3.21
CA ALA A 670 9.36 -11.04 2.48
C ALA A 670 8.99 -11.68 1.12
N ASN A 671 7.97 -12.54 1.11
CA ASN A 671 7.46 -13.22 -0.08
C ASN A 671 6.53 -12.36 -0.96
N PHE A 672 6.20 -11.13 -0.53
CA PHE A 672 5.27 -10.21 -1.18
C PHE A 672 5.95 -8.89 -1.60
N SER A 673 7.29 -8.88 -1.64
CA SER A 673 8.12 -7.67 -1.82
C SER A 673 8.39 -7.29 -3.29
N ASN A 674 8.16 -8.20 -4.23
CA ASN A 674 8.40 -7.96 -5.66
C ASN A 674 7.30 -7.07 -6.25
N THR A 675 7.62 -5.81 -6.55
CA THR A 675 6.70 -4.79 -7.09
C THR A 675 6.08 -5.13 -8.44
N SER A 676 6.71 -6.03 -9.20
CA SER A 676 6.19 -6.49 -10.50
C SER A 676 5.26 -7.71 -10.37
N SER A 677 5.22 -8.35 -9.20
CA SER A 677 4.33 -9.49 -8.95
C SER A 677 2.90 -9.02 -8.77
N ASP A 678 1.94 -9.83 -9.22
CA ASP A 678 0.54 -9.57 -8.90
C ASP A 678 0.32 -9.59 -7.39
N ASP A 679 0.99 -10.47 -6.66
CA ASP A 679 0.87 -10.62 -5.21
C ASP A 679 1.54 -9.52 -4.39
N TYR A 680 2.15 -8.51 -5.00
CA TYR A 680 2.82 -7.43 -4.28
C TYR A 680 1.93 -6.82 -3.18
N ILE A 681 2.48 -6.62 -1.99
CA ILE A 681 1.86 -5.87 -0.89
C ILE A 681 2.79 -4.74 -0.51
N ALA A 682 2.32 -3.50 -0.64
CA ALA A 682 3.13 -2.33 -0.35
C ALA A 682 3.27 -2.09 1.17
N PRO A 683 4.50 -1.95 1.69
CA PRO A 683 4.74 -1.41 3.02
C PRO A 683 4.20 0.02 3.12
N LEU A 684 3.57 0.35 4.24
CA LEU A 684 2.83 1.61 4.38
C LEU A 684 3.71 2.80 4.78
N LYS A 685 3.37 3.97 4.23
CA LYS A 685 4.07 5.25 4.33
C LYS A 685 3.08 6.39 4.50
N ARG A 686 3.43 7.42 5.28
CA ARG A 686 2.54 8.59 5.51
C ARG A 686 3.30 9.91 5.67
N TRP A 687 2.59 11.01 5.46
CA TRP A 687 3.02 12.38 5.75
C TRP A 687 2.12 13.04 6.78
N PHE A 688 2.71 13.93 7.59
CA PHE A 688 1.97 14.90 8.38
C PHE A 688 2.23 16.31 7.87
N TYR A 689 1.27 17.19 8.11
CA TYR A 689 1.23 18.54 7.57
C TYR A 689 1.00 19.54 8.70
N HIS A 690 1.69 20.67 8.63
CA HIS A 690 1.28 21.86 9.34
C HIS A 690 0.26 22.61 8.49
N LEU A 691 -0.76 23.17 9.12
CA LEU A 691 -1.67 24.10 8.45
C LEU A 691 -1.16 25.51 8.65
N GLN A 692 -0.69 26.13 7.57
CA GLN A 692 -0.31 27.54 7.55
C GLN A 692 -1.45 28.32 6.91
N VAL A 693 -1.88 29.40 7.56
CA VAL A 693 -2.93 30.27 7.01
C VAL A 693 -2.41 30.90 5.72
N ASN A 694 -3.11 30.68 4.61
CA ASN A 694 -2.77 31.19 3.29
C ASN A 694 -4.06 31.53 2.55
N ASP A 695 -4.69 32.63 2.96
CA ASP A 695 -5.94 33.11 2.39
C ASP A 695 -5.74 34.50 1.77
N TYR A 696 -5.92 34.57 0.44
CA TYR A 696 -5.66 35.79 -0.32
C TYR A 696 -6.72 36.87 -0.08
N TRP A 697 -7.98 36.48 0.10
CA TRP A 697 -9.10 37.41 0.21
C TRP A 697 -9.34 37.89 1.64
N LYS A 698 -8.96 37.08 2.65
CA LYS A 698 -8.94 37.50 4.06
C LYS A 698 -7.64 38.21 4.47
N PHE A 699 -6.71 38.38 3.54
CA PHE A 699 -5.41 39.04 3.72
C PHE A 699 -4.60 38.54 4.91
N LYS A 700 -4.71 37.25 5.22
CA LYS A 700 -3.90 36.57 6.24
C LYS A 700 -3.05 35.52 5.55
N ARG A 701 -1.72 35.72 5.57
CA ARG A 701 -0.82 34.85 4.82
C ARG A 701 0.54 34.65 5.47
N ASN A 702 1.10 33.46 5.29
CA ASN A 702 2.52 33.11 5.45
C ASN A 702 3.16 33.29 6.83
N GLU A 703 2.46 33.89 7.80
CA GLU A 703 3.02 34.08 9.15
C GLU A 703 2.36 33.18 10.17
N ASN A 704 1.08 32.82 9.99
CA ASN A 704 0.31 32.15 11.02
C ASN A 704 0.20 30.63 10.79
N TYR A 705 0.49 29.87 11.84
CA TYR A 705 0.34 28.42 11.87
C TYR A 705 -0.74 28.01 12.86
N VAL A 706 -1.44 26.92 12.54
CA VAL A 706 -2.40 26.31 13.45
C VAL A 706 -1.66 25.66 14.62
N VAL A 707 -2.12 25.95 15.84
CA VAL A 707 -1.59 25.46 17.12
C VAL A 707 -2.74 25.04 18.03
N MET A 708 -2.44 24.18 19.00
CA MET A 708 -3.35 23.92 20.12
C MET A 708 -3.18 25.00 21.20
N ASP A 709 -4.28 25.65 21.57
CA ASP A 709 -4.35 26.69 22.60
C ASP A 709 -4.34 26.10 24.03
N ASP A 710 -4.52 26.96 25.04
CA ASP A 710 -4.50 26.56 26.45
C ASP A 710 -5.79 25.88 26.93
N ASN A 711 -6.88 26.05 26.18
CA ASN A 711 -8.16 25.41 26.42
C ASN A 711 -8.34 24.15 25.55
N ALA A 712 -7.25 23.62 24.99
CA ALA A 712 -7.25 22.48 24.08
C ALA A 712 -8.13 22.69 22.82
N ARG A 713 -8.28 23.95 22.38
CA ARG A 713 -8.89 24.32 21.09
C ARG A 713 -7.79 24.55 20.07
N TYR A 714 -8.12 24.40 18.79
CA TYR A 714 -7.22 24.79 17.72
C TYR A 714 -7.44 26.26 17.38
N GLY A 715 -6.32 26.96 17.14
CA GLY A 715 -6.29 28.35 16.72
C GLY A 715 -5.06 28.64 15.90
N TYR A 716 -4.82 29.90 15.52
CA TYR A 716 -3.67 30.29 14.70
C TYR A 716 -2.77 31.33 15.40
N THR A 717 -1.47 31.28 15.17
CA THR A 717 -0.53 32.25 15.74
C THR A 717 0.72 32.42 14.87
N PRO A 718 1.44 33.57 14.93
CA PRO A 718 2.65 33.77 14.15
C PRO A 718 3.70 32.69 14.39
N GLU A 719 4.49 32.35 13.38
CA GLU A 719 5.43 31.23 13.39
C GLU A 719 6.40 31.27 14.58
N ARG A 720 6.95 32.45 14.89
CA ARG A 720 7.83 32.63 16.06
C ARG A 720 7.14 32.19 17.36
N ASN A 721 5.86 32.53 17.51
CA ASN A 721 5.07 32.16 18.69
C ASN A 721 4.67 30.69 18.65
N ALA A 722 4.32 30.16 17.47
CA ALA A 722 4.03 28.74 17.31
C ALA A 722 5.24 27.89 17.74
N ASN A 723 6.43 28.26 17.27
CA ASN A 723 7.70 27.57 17.59
C ASN A 723 8.11 27.67 19.07
N SER A 724 7.71 28.72 19.78
CA SER A 724 8.04 28.89 21.21
C SER A 724 7.08 28.15 22.16
N ARG A 725 5.91 27.71 21.67
CA ARG A 725 4.95 26.92 22.47
C ARG A 725 5.46 25.51 22.74
N ARG A 726 5.11 24.96 23.91
CA ARG A 726 5.48 23.59 24.33
C ARG A 726 5.08 22.50 23.33
N LEU A 727 3.88 22.60 22.73
CA LEU A 727 3.37 21.66 21.74
C LEU A 727 3.77 22.00 20.29
N ASN A 728 4.41 23.16 20.08
CA ASN A 728 4.79 23.70 18.78
C ASN A 728 3.57 23.83 17.81
N LYS A 729 3.82 23.96 16.50
CA LYS A 729 2.84 23.87 15.42
C LYS A 729 2.13 22.51 15.47
N ALA A 730 0.81 22.50 15.30
CA ALA A 730 0.04 21.26 15.20
C ALA A 730 0.51 20.43 13.99
N LYS A 731 0.49 19.10 14.13
CA LYS A 731 1.07 18.16 13.15
C LYS A 731 -0.02 17.18 12.70
N PHE A 732 -0.74 17.49 11.64
CA PHE A 732 -1.90 16.68 11.25
C PHE A 732 -1.55 15.60 10.23
N TYR A 733 -1.87 14.35 10.55
CA TYR A 733 -2.13 13.35 9.52
C TYR A 733 -3.57 13.51 9.01
N LEU A 734 -3.74 13.45 7.70
CA LEU A 734 -5.06 13.41 7.07
C LEU A 734 -5.42 11.95 6.84
N ARG A 735 -6.03 11.30 7.83
CA ARG A 735 -6.40 9.89 7.75
C ARG A 735 -7.75 9.73 7.06
N PHE A 736 -7.83 8.90 6.04
CA PHE A 736 -9.08 8.56 5.36
C PHE A 736 -10.10 7.99 6.36
N THR A 737 -11.38 8.32 6.19
CA THR A 737 -12.46 7.81 7.05
C THR A 737 -13.71 7.52 6.25
N TYR A 738 -14.17 8.49 5.45
CA TYR A 738 -15.40 8.34 4.66
C TYR A 738 -15.18 8.72 3.19
N GLU A 739 -15.98 8.12 2.31
CA GLU A 739 -16.13 8.52 0.92
C GLU A 739 -17.62 8.78 0.64
N THR A 740 -17.95 9.99 0.18
CA THR A 740 -19.33 10.34 -0.20
C THR A 740 -19.34 11.30 -1.38
N ASN A 741 -20.25 11.10 -2.33
CA ASN A 741 -20.37 11.91 -3.55
C ASN A 741 -19.03 12.07 -4.32
N GLY A 742 -18.23 11.01 -4.36
CA GLY A 742 -16.90 11.00 -4.99
C GLY A 742 -15.84 11.85 -4.29
N LYS A 743 -16.08 12.28 -3.04
CA LYS A 743 -15.15 13.04 -2.21
C LYS A 743 -14.66 12.20 -1.03
N ASP A 744 -13.35 12.24 -0.83
CA ASP A 744 -12.71 11.67 0.35
C ASP A 744 -12.77 12.66 1.52
N TYR A 745 -13.16 12.14 2.68
CA TYR A 745 -13.17 12.85 3.93
C TYR A 745 -12.13 12.27 4.88
N TYR A 746 -11.34 13.16 5.45
CA TYR A 746 -10.19 12.82 6.28
C TYR A 746 -10.39 13.31 7.72
N THR A 747 -10.11 12.45 8.68
CA THR A 747 -9.90 12.87 10.07
C THR A 747 -8.54 13.56 10.18
N LEU A 748 -8.49 14.71 10.84
CA LEU A 748 -7.24 15.39 11.16
C LEU A 748 -6.70 14.86 12.48
N LEU A 749 -5.70 13.98 12.40
CA LEU A 749 -5.06 13.38 13.57
C LEU A 749 -3.81 14.17 13.95
N ASP A 750 -3.82 14.82 15.11
CA ASP A 750 -2.69 15.58 15.61
C ASP A 750 -1.63 14.65 16.23
N ARG A 751 -0.44 14.71 15.66
CA ARG A 751 0.72 13.95 16.07
C ARG A 751 1.40 14.63 17.25
N ILE A 752 1.31 13.99 18.41
CA ILE A 752 1.91 14.50 19.64
C ILE A 752 3.21 13.74 19.94
N ASP A 753 4.23 14.43 20.46
CA ASP A 753 5.45 13.73 20.88
C ASP A 753 5.19 13.08 22.25
N ILE A 754 5.70 11.86 22.48
CA ILE A 754 5.39 11.07 23.69
C ILE A 754 5.75 11.85 24.96
N SER A 755 6.82 12.66 24.92
CA SER A 755 7.25 13.54 26.02
C SER A 755 6.22 14.59 26.44
N ASN A 756 5.18 14.84 25.63
CA ASN A 756 4.12 15.81 25.90
C ASN A 756 2.84 15.17 26.46
N PHE A 757 2.77 13.85 26.63
CA PHE A 757 1.57 13.17 27.15
C PHE A 757 1.19 13.59 28.57
N HIS A 758 2.19 13.72 29.45
CA HIS A 758 1.97 14.26 30.80
C HIS A 758 1.42 15.67 30.74
N TYR A 759 1.96 16.51 29.85
CA TYR A 759 1.48 17.88 29.66
C TYR A 759 0.03 17.91 29.16
N LEU A 760 -0.34 17.07 28.19
CA LEU A 760 -1.73 16.97 27.72
C LEU A 760 -2.69 16.53 28.83
N THR A 761 -2.29 15.54 29.63
CA THR A 761 -3.19 14.97 30.64
C THR A 761 -3.35 15.88 31.86
N TYR A 762 -2.23 16.33 32.44
CA TYR A 762 -2.23 17.01 33.73
C TYR A 762 -2.29 18.53 33.62
N VAL A 763 -1.92 19.11 32.47
CA VAL A 763 -1.95 20.57 32.27
C VAL A 763 -3.12 20.98 31.37
N LYS A 764 -3.37 20.24 30.27
CA LYS A 764 -4.49 20.54 29.35
C LYS A 764 -5.79 19.79 29.71
N ASN A 765 -5.79 18.96 30.74
CA ASN A 765 -6.94 18.14 31.17
C ASN A 765 -7.54 17.25 30.07
N LEU A 766 -6.74 16.81 29.09
CA LEU A 766 -7.16 15.85 28.08
C LEU A 766 -6.96 14.43 28.62
N ALA A 767 -8.04 13.67 28.78
CA ALA A 767 -8.02 12.32 29.32
C ALA A 767 -7.37 11.29 28.37
N VAL A 768 -6.05 11.34 28.21
CA VAL A 768 -5.27 10.32 27.50
C VAL A 768 -5.19 9.09 28.41
N THR A 769 -5.64 7.93 27.92
CA THR A 769 -5.64 6.69 28.71
C THR A 769 -4.23 6.24 29.05
N ASP A 770 -4.05 5.58 30.20
CA ASP A 770 -2.74 5.08 30.62
C ASP A 770 -2.19 4.00 29.67
N THR A 771 -3.08 3.28 28.98
CA THR A 771 -2.72 2.34 27.90
C THR A 771 -2.07 3.06 26.72
N ILE A 772 -2.59 4.22 26.29
CA ILE A 772 -1.94 5.03 25.24
C ILE A 772 -0.60 5.58 25.76
N LYS A 773 -0.57 6.07 27.01
CA LYS A 773 0.63 6.66 27.61
C LYS A 773 1.80 5.69 27.69
N ALA A 774 1.52 4.44 28.03
CA ALA A 774 2.54 3.43 28.26
C ALA A 774 2.96 2.68 26.99
N TYR A 775 2.15 2.68 25.91
CA TYR A 775 2.29 1.67 24.86
C TYR A 775 2.16 2.13 23.40
N ASP A 776 2.05 3.43 23.10
CA ASP A 776 2.03 3.89 21.70
C ASP A 776 3.41 3.86 21.01
N TRP A 777 4.05 2.68 21.00
CA TRP A 777 5.25 2.34 20.23
C TRP A 777 4.90 1.68 18.88
N SER A 778 3.65 1.77 18.46
CA SER A 778 2.99 0.82 17.57
C SER A 778 3.39 0.88 16.08
N HIS A 779 4.43 1.65 15.68
CA HIS A 779 4.68 1.90 14.24
C HIS A 779 6.14 2.20 13.80
N GLY A 780 7.14 1.44 14.26
CA GLY A 780 8.46 1.40 13.60
C GLY A 780 9.66 1.82 14.46
N SER A 781 10.84 1.97 13.82
CA SER A 781 12.14 2.13 14.50
C SER A 781 12.40 3.52 15.12
N ILE A 782 11.53 4.50 14.89
CA ILE A 782 11.67 5.87 15.41
C ILE A 782 10.83 6.02 16.67
N ARG A 783 11.46 5.72 17.82
CA ARG A 783 10.84 5.46 19.13
C ARG A 783 10.28 6.68 19.89
N GLN A 784 10.22 7.87 19.29
CA GLN A 784 10.02 9.13 20.05
C GLN A 784 8.66 9.83 19.84
N ASN A 785 7.83 9.39 18.90
CA ASN A 785 6.64 10.14 18.49
C ASN A 785 5.38 9.28 18.53
N SER A 786 4.27 9.83 19.04
CA SER A 786 2.97 9.14 19.12
C SER A 786 2.08 9.44 17.91
N PHE A 787 1.12 8.55 17.63
CA PHE A 787 0.26 8.63 16.45
C PHE A 787 -1.17 9.01 16.79
N GLY A 788 -1.53 10.25 16.44
CA GLY A 788 -2.92 10.68 16.36
C GLY A 788 -3.68 10.44 17.65
N VAL A 789 -3.04 10.66 18.80
CA VAL A 789 -3.64 10.50 20.14
C VAL A 789 -4.81 11.46 20.32
N VAL A 790 -4.76 12.56 19.57
CA VAL A 790 -5.77 13.60 19.54
C VAL A 790 -6.27 13.75 18.10
N ALA A 791 -7.59 13.74 17.92
CA ALA A 791 -8.22 14.14 16.67
C ALA A 791 -8.74 15.58 16.81
N ALA A 792 -8.58 16.39 15.76
CA ALA A 792 -9.27 17.68 15.70
C ALA A 792 -10.76 17.44 15.45
N SER A 793 -11.57 17.72 16.46
CA SER A 793 -13.00 17.46 16.47
C SER A 793 -13.79 18.76 16.64
N VAL A 794 -15.01 18.77 16.12
CA VAL A 794 -15.88 19.94 16.14
C VAL A 794 -16.81 19.84 17.34
N THR A 795 -16.95 20.92 18.11
CA THR A 795 -17.88 20.97 19.23
C THR A 795 -19.33 20.99 18.74
N ASP A 796 -20.21 20.23 19.39
CA ASP A 796 -21.61 20.02 18.93
C ASP A 796 -22.54 21.25 19.11
N HIS A 797 -22.04 22.38 19.61
CA HIS A 797 -22.84 23.57 19.97
C HIS A 797 -22.22 24.83 19.36
N ALA A 798 -23.05 25.83 19.04
CA ALA A 798 -22.58 27.12 18.51
C ALA A 798 -21.95 27.99 19.62
N PRO A 799 -20.78 28.64 19.39
CA PRO A 799 -19.94 28.55 18.19
C PRO A 799 -19.28 27.16 18.06
N MET A 800 -19.31 26.59 16.85
CA MET A 800 -18.69 25.29 16.57
C MET A 800 -17.16 25.47 16.46
N TYR A 801 -16.45 25.22 17.56
CA TYR A 801 -14.98 25.28 17.61
C TYR A 801 -14.37 23.97 17.13
N VAL A 802 -13.17 24.07 16.55
CA VAL A 802 -12.29 22.91 16.37
C VAL A 802 -11.48 22.71 17.65
N ALA A 803 -11.65 21.57 18.30
CA ALA A 803 -11.03 21.23 19.58
C ALA A 803 -10.32 19.89 19.55
N ALA A 804 -9.36 19.72 20.45
CA ALA A 804 -8.63 18.49 20.66
C ALA A 804 -9.54 17.45 21.34
N GLN A 805 -9.78 16.33 20.65
CA GLN A 805 -10.47 15.17 21.22
C GLN A 805 -9.48 14.01 21.38
N PRO A 806 -9.11 13.62 22.61
CA PRO A 806 -8.25 12.46 22.84
C PRO A 806 -8.99 11.17 22.50
N LYS A 807 -8.26 10.15 22.03
CA LYS A 807 -8.78 8.79 21.88
C LYS A 807 -9.13 8.22 23.25
N THR A 808 -10.39 7.84 23.47
CA THR A 808 -10.88 7.28 24.74
C THR A 808 -11.83 6.11 24.50
N ILE A 809 -11.97 5.24 25.50
CA ILE A 809 -12.99 4.18 25.46
C ILE A 809 -14.38 4.85 25.46
N GLY A 810 -15.20 4.56 24.44
CA GLY A 810 -16.57 5.09 24.33
C GLY A 810 -16.74 6.36 23.48
N THR A 811 -15.69 6.87 22.82
CA THR A 811 -15.88 7.83 21.73
C THR A 811 -16.22 7.07 20.44
N TYR A 812 -17.30 7.46 19.74
CA TYR A 812 -17.80 6.71 18.57
C TYR A 812 -17.77 7.53 17.26
N ARG A 813 -17.35 8.80 17.31
CA ARG A 813 -17.35 9.70 16.17
C ARG A 813 -16.10 10.58 16.17
N VAL A 814 -15.58 10.81 14.98
CA VAL A 814 -14.50 11.75 14.71
C VAL A 814 -14.96 12.74 13.65
N SER A 815 -14.51 13.99 13.78
CA SER A 815 -14.79 14.99 12.76
C SER A 815 -13.95 14.74 11.53
N THR A 816 -14.57 14.84 10.36
CA THR A 816 -13.90 14.58 9.09
C THR A 816 -14.08 15.75 8.14
N PHE A 817 -13.08 15.94 7.29
CA PHE A 817 -12.98 17.09 6.42
C PHE A 817 -12.61 16.66 5.00
N ALA A 818 -13.36 17.12 4.02
CA ALA A 818 -12.96 17.04 2.62
C ALA A 818 -12.11 18.25 2.25
N LEU A 819 -11.06 18.02 1.47
CA LEU A 819 -10.20 19.10 1.00
C LEU A 819 -10.74 19.66 -0.30
N THR A 820 -10.86 20.98 -0.37
CA THR A 820 -11.14 21.71 -1.60
C THR A 820 -10.05 22.73 -1.82
N HIS A 821 -9.32 22.62 -2.93
CA HIS A 821 -8.30 23.61 -3.26
C HIS A 821 -8.95 24.91 -3.74
N GLU A 822 -8.24 26.01 -3.57
CA GLU A 822 -8.63 27.30 -4.12
C GLU A 822 -8.72 27.23 -5.64
N THR A 823 -9.78 27.82 -6.18
CA THR A 823 -10.05 27.90 -7.62
C THR A 823 -10.54 29.28 -8.04
N GLU A 824 -10.69 30.19 -7.08
CA GLU A 824 -11.18 31.53 -7.35
C GLU A 824 -10.09 32.32 -8.08
N PRO A 825 -10.40 32.94 -9.24
CA PRO A 825 -9.40 33.70 -9.98
C PRO A 825 -9.03 34.95 -9.19
N LEU A 826 -7.75 35.07 -8.86
CA LEU A 826 -7.20 36.22 -8.15
C LEU A 826 -6.71 37.32 -9.11
N TYR A 827 -6.46 36.95 -10.35
CA TYR A 827 -5.90 37.82 -11.38
C TYR A 827 -6.74 37.75 -12.66
N ARG A 828 -6.75 38.86 -13.40
CA ARG A 828 -7.43 38.98 -14.68
C ARG A 828 -6.72 38.18 -15.77
N ARG A 829 -7.52 37.50 -16.59
CA ARG A 829 -7.12 36.92 -17.86
C ARG A 829 -7.53 37.83 -19.00
N PHE A 830 -6.72 37.86 -20.04
CA PHE A 830 -7.04 38.53 -21.30
C PHE A 830 -7.45 37.45 -22.31
N ASN A 831 -8.29 37.84 -23.28
CA ASN A 831 -9.00 36.93 -24.18
C ASN A 831 -10.14 36.13 -23.54
N SER A 832 -10.99 36.81 -22.74
CA SER A 832 -12.18 36.19 -22.15
C SER A 832 -13.47 36.68 -22.80
N LEU A 833 -14.59 36.05 -22.44
CA LEU A 833 -15.93 36.54 -22.80
C LEU A 833 -16.20 37.95 -22.25
N ASP A 834 -15.52 38.36 -21.17
CA ASP A 834 -15.67 39.68 -20.56
C ASP A 834 -15.16 40.82 -21.47
N GLU A 835 -14.23 40.54 -22.39
CA GLU A 835 -13.74 41.46 -23.42
C GLU A 835 -14.43 41.26 -24.79
N GLY A 836 -15.44 40.38 -24.86
CA GLY A 836 -16.20 40.05 -26.09
C GLY A 836 -15.57 38.99 -26.99
N SER A 837 -14.67 38.14 -26.45
CA SER A 837 -13.90 37.12 -27.19
C SER A 837 -14.40 35.69 -26.98
N VAL A 838 -13.79 34.73 -27.70
CA VAL A 838 -13.80 33.30 -27.34
C VAL A 838 -13.05 33.11 -26.02
N ALA A 839 -13.49 32.20 -25.15
CA ALA A 839 -12.77 31.87 -23.91
C ALA A 839 -11.54 30.99 -24.22
N THR A 840 -10.41 31.60 -24.63
CA THR A 840 -9.11 30.91 -24.82
C THR A 840 -8.00 31.60 -24.02
N ASP A 841 -6.87 30.92 -23.87
CA ASP A 841 -5.67 31.48 -23.21
C ASP A 841 -4.64 32.00 -24.22
N ASP A 842 -5.08 32.21 -25.47
CA ASP A 842 -4.23 32.73 -26.54
C ASP A 842 -3.94 34.21 -26.33
N PRO A 843 -2.76 34.69 -26.77
CA PRO A 843 -2.45 36.12 -26.77
C PRO A 843 -3.54 36.97 -27.44
N ASP A 844 -3.77 38.17 -26.91
CA ASP A 844 -4.77 39.11 -27.44
C ASP A 844 -4.22 40.54 -27.46
N THR A 845 -4.88 41.43 -28.19
CA THR A 845 -4.49 42.84 -28.30
C THR A 845 -5.52 43.73 -27.60
N VAL A 846 -5.04 44.51 -26.63
CA VAL A 846 -5.89 45.35 -25.78
C VAL A 846 -5.27 46.73 -25.56
N ALA A 847 -6.11 47.68 -25.21
CA ALA A 847 -5.68 49.00 -24.74
C ALA A 847 -5.92 49.09 -23.22
N PHE A 848 -4.84 49.32 -22.45
CA PHE A 848 -4.90 49.51 -21.01
C PHE A 848 -5.30 50.93 -20.68
N ARG A 849 -6.41 51.09 -19.95
CA ARG A 849 -6.94 52.40 -19.55
C ARG A 849 -7.02 52.54 -18.04
N ARG A 850 -6.91 53.77 -17.58
CA ARG A 850 -7.12 54.11 -16.17
C ARG A 850 -8.60 54.11 -15.83
N THR A 851 -8.95 53.56 -14.67
CA THR A 851 -10.37 53.52 -14.23
C THR A 851 -10.84 54.88 -13.75
N ALA A 852 -9.97 55.63 -13.05
CA ALA A 852 -10.27 56.99 -12.59
C ALA A 852 -10.33 58.02 -13.74
N LYS A 853 -9.62 57.76 -14.86
CA LYS A 853 -9.58 58.60 -16.06
C LYS A 853 -9.68 57.72 -17.33
N PRO A 854 -10.89 57.34 -17.75
CA PRO A 854 -11.08 56.32 -18.81
C PRO A 854 -10.51 56.65 -20.20
N ASN A 855 -10.17 57.91 -20.46
CA ASN A 855 -9.54 58.39 -21.70
C ASN A 855 -8.00 58.37 -21.64
N ASP A 856 -7.41 58.03 -20.50
CA ASP A 856 -5.96 57.93 -20.32
C ASP A 856 -5.50 56.49 -20.58
N TYR A 857 -4.60 56.31 -21.55
CA TYR A 857 -4.13 54.99 -22.01
C TYR A 857 -2.62 54.81 -21.82
N LEU A 858 -2.21 53.60 -21.44
CA LEU A 858 -0.80 53.19 -21.38
C LEU A 858 -0.22 53.09 -22.79
N TYR A 859 0.98 53.65 -22.99
CA TYR A 859 1.68 53.60 -24.27
C TYR A 859 3.21 53.62 -24.12
N GLU A 860 3.92 53.41 -25.23
CA GLU A 860 5.37 53.59 -25.28
C GLU A 860 5.74 55.07 -25.48
N ASP A 861 6.39 55.67 -24.49
CA ASP A 861 6.82 57.06 -24.47
C ASP A 861 8.33 57.21 -24.70
N ALA A 862 8.69 57.59 -25.93
CA ALA A 862 10.06 57.92 -26.29
C ALA A 862 10.27 59.41 -26.61
N HIS A 863 9.19 60.19 -26.70
CA HIS A 863 9.21 61.53 -27.30
C HIS A 863 8.49 62.60 -26.47
N SER A 864 7.99 62.29 -25.27
CA SER A 864 7.42 63.30 -24.38
C SER A 864 8.48 64.03 -23.55
N VAL A 865 8.10 65.18 -22.99
CA VAL A 865 8.89 65.89 -21.97
C VAL A 865 9.16 65.04 -20.72
N TYR A 866 8.31 64.06 -20.45
CA TYR A 866 8.45 63.14 -19.31
C TYR A 866 9.42 61.98 -19.59
N SER A 867 9.68 61.68 -20.86
CA SER A 867 10.66 60.67 -21.28
C SER A 867 12.11 61.17 -21.20
N ALA A 868 12.34 62.49 -21.21
CA ALA A 868 13.66 63.11 -21.31
C ALA A 868 14.65 62.63 -20.24
N THR A 869 15.85 62.26 -20.67
CA THR A 869 16.98 61.80 -19.82
C THR A 869 18.25 62.57 -20.17
N LYS A 870 19.38 62.26 -19.51
CA LYS A 870 20.68 62.84 -19.93
C LYS A 870 21.19 62.24 -21.24
N LYS A 871 20.69 61.07 -21.64
CA LYS A 871 21.01 60.39 -22.91
C LYS A 871 19.92 60.69 -23.93
N GLN A 872 20.03 61.84 -24.59
CA GLN A 872 19.12 62.26 -25.65
C GLN A 872 19.66 61.89 -27.03
N ASN A 873 18.75 61.69 -27.99
CA ASN A 873 19.08 61.65 -29.41
C ASN A 873 19.32 63.07 -29.96
N ALA A 874 19.73 63.18 -31.22
CA ALA A 874 20.02 64.46 -31.87
C ALA A 874 18.81 65.42 -31.93
N ALA A 875 17.59 64.91 -31.74
CA ALA A 875 16.35 65.67 -31.71
C ALA A 875 15.89 66.02 -30.27
N GLY A 876 16.71 65.74 -29.25
CA GLY A 876 16.43 66.08 -27.84
C GLY A 876 15.50 65.10 -27.12
N TYR A 877 15.11 64.00 -27.76
CA TYR A 877 14.25 62.97 -27.18
C TYR A 877 15.07 61.87 -26.49
N SER A 878 14.44 61.08 -25.63
CA SER A 878 15.13 60.05 -24.85
C SER A 878 15.59 58.87 -25.72
N ASN A 879 16.77 58.33 -25.46
CA ASN A 879 17.22 57.05 -26.06
C ASN A 879 16.56 55.81 -25.40
N ILE A 880 15.73 56.01 -24.38
CA ILE A 880 15.01 54.94 -23.68
C ILE A 880 13.51 55.11 -23.97
N ASN A 881 12.88 54.03 -24.42
CA ASN A 881 11.44 54.01 -24.67
C ASN A 881 10.70 53.74 -23.36
N PHE A 882 10.45 54.77 -22.55
CA PHE A 882 9.73 54.61 -21.28
C PHE A 882 8.28 54.21 -21.52
N ALA A 883 7.59 53.75 -20.47
CA ALA A 883 6.14 53.67 -20.47
C ALA A 883 5.55 55.03 -20.07
N GLY A 884 4.54 55.48 -20.81
CA GLY A 884 3.81 56.71 -20.54
C GLY A 884 2.30 56.48 -20.45
N VAL A 885 1.58 57.52 -20.04
CA VAL A 885 0.11 57.56 -20.13
C VAL A 885 -0.30 58.80 -20.90
N GLU A 886 -1.09 58.62 -21.95
CA GLU A 886 -1.57 59.71 -22.80
C GLU A 886 -3.09 59.80 -22.73
N ASN A 887 -3.60 61.02 -22.65
CA ASN A 887 -5.02 61.27 -22.76
C ASN A 887 -5.44 61.29 -24.24
N ALA A 888 -6.48 60.54 -24.59
CA ALA A 888 -6.95 60.44 -25.96
C ALA A 888 -7.38 61.78 -26.56
N ASP A 889 -8.01 62.66 -25.78
CA ASP A 889 -8.45 63.98 -26.26
C ASP A 889 -7.25 64.90 -26.54
N ASP A 890 -6.22 64.83 -25.70
CA ASP A 890 -4.96 65.56 -25.90
C ASP A 890 -4.20 65.06 -27.13
N ALA A 891 -4.14 63.74 -27.35
CA ALA A 891 -3.56 63.17 -28.56
C ALA A 891 -4.31 63.63 -29.81
N ILE A 892 -5.65 63.61 -29.79
CA ILE A 892 -6.49 64.09 -30.91
C ILE A 892 -6.22 65.56 -31.21
N LYS A 893 -6.08 66.39 -30.18
CA LYS A 893 -5.82 67.83 -30.31
C LYS A 893 -4.43 68.13 -30.88
N ASN A 894 -3.46 67.25 -30.68
CA ASN A 894 -2.07 67.42 -31.09
C ASN A 894 -1.64 66.51 -32.26
N LYS A 895 -2.57 65.76 -32.87
CA LYS A 895 -2.29 64.78 -33.95
C LYS A 895 -1.53 65.35 -35.15
N ASP A 896 -1.68 66.65 -35.43
CA ASP A 896 -1.05 67.32 -36.58
C ASP A 896 0.28 68.00 -36.20
N LYS A 897 0.64 68.01 -34.91
CA LYS A 897 1.89 68.62 -34.39
C LYS A 897 3.05 67.65 -34.36
N ASP A 898 2.77 66.37 -34.15
CA ASP A 898 3.77 65.31 -34.09
C ASP A 898 3.16 63.99 -34.58
N GLN A 899 3.92 63.24 -35.39
CA GLN A 899 3.50 61.93 -35.91
C GLN A 899 3.26 60.91 -34.78
N VAL A 900 3.87 61.10 -33.61
CA VAL A 900 3.68 60.25 -32.42
C VAL A 900 2.23 60.31 -31.91
N PHE A 901 1.62 61.50 -31.84
CA PHE A 901 0.22 61.63 -31.40
C PHE A 901 -0.76 61.00 -32.39
N LYS A 902 -0.54 61.20 -33.69
CA LYS A 902 -1.34 60.57 -34.74
C LYS A 902 -1.23 59.05 -34.68
N ARG A 903 -0.02 58.53 -34.46
CA ARG A 903 0.22 57.10 -34.33
C ARG A 903 -0.55 56.49 -33.17
N HIS A 904 -0.57 57.10 -31.99
CA HIS A 904 -1.31 56.56 -30.85
C HIS A 904 -2.80 56.36 -31.16
N ILE A 905 -3.38 57.29 -31.92
CA ILE A 905 -4.76 57.23 -32.41
C ILE A 905 -4.91 56.11 -33.45
N ASP A 906 -4.00 56.04 -34.43
CA ASP A 906 -4.04 55.02 -35.50
C ASP A 906 -3.86 53.60 -34.97
N THR A 907 -3.02 53.43 -33.94
CA THR A 907 -2.80 52.16 -33.23
C THR A 907 -3.81 51.92 -32.13
N ASP A 908 -4.69 52.88 -31.82
CA ASP A 908 -5.68 52.78 -30.76
C ASP A 908 -5.09 52.35 -29.40
N TRP A 909 -3.87 52.85 -29.09
CA TRP A 909 -3.08 52.45 -27.92
C TRP A 909 -2.95 50.93 -27.73
N ALA A 910 -2.96 50.17 -28.83
CA ALA A 910 -2.87 48.72 -28.82
C ALA A 910 -1.57 48.24 -28.17
N ILE A 911 -1.70 47.27 -27.28
CA ILE A 911 -0.60 46.48 -26.70
C ILE A 911 -0.92 45.01 -26.92
N TYR A 912 0.03 44.26 -27.47
CA TYR A 912 -0.07 42.81 -27.59
C TYR A 912 0.25 42.17 -26.24
N VAL A 913 -0.72 41.44 -25.68
CA VAL A 913 -0.60 40.73 -24.41
C VAL A 913 -0.19 39.30 -24.72
N ASP A 914 1.11 39.03 -24.62
CA ASP A 914 1.68 37.72 -24.87
C ASP A 914 1.72 36.87 -23.60
N THR A 915 1.55 35.56 -23.74
CA THR A 915 1.41 34.63 -22.62
C THR A 915 2.79 34.17 -22.14
N ALA A 916 3.20 34.59 -20.94
CA ALA A 916 4.42 34.06 -20.29
C ALA A 916 4.16 32.72 -19.59
N TYR A 917 3.08 32.66 -18.79
CA TYR A 917 2.77 31.50 -17.95
C TYR A 917 1.30 31.53 -17.51
N VAL A 918 0.43 30.75 -18.17
CA VAL A 918 -1.03 30.80 -17.93
C VAL A 918 -1.62 29.50 -17.40
N ASN A 919 -1.05 28.33 -17.73
CA ASN A 919 -1.57 27.00 -17.34
C ASN A 919 -0.49 26.02 -16.86
N ARG A 920 0.33 26.41 -15.88
CA ARG A 920 1.34 25.52 -15.28
C ARG A 920 1.28 25.58 -13.76
N GLY A 921 1.18 24.45 -13.08
CA GLY A 921 1.22 24.31 -11.61
C GLY A 921 0.03 24.88 -10.82
N THR A 922 -0.46 26.09 -11.10
CA THR A 922 -1.47 26.82 -10.29
C THR A 922 -2.86 26.91 -10.92
N GLY A 923 -3.07 26.29 -12.08
CA GLY A 923 -4.31 26.40 -12.84
C GLY A 923 -4.70 27.85 -13.13
N LEU A 924 -5.97 28.21 -12.89
CA LEU A 924 -6.54 29.51 -13.22
C LEU A 924 -6.07 30.68 -12.34
N ILE A 925 -5.37 30.40 -11.24
CA ILE A 925 -5.21 31.35 -10.13
C ILE A 925 -4.32 32.53 -10.52
N LYS A 926 -3.18 32.32 -11.17
CA LYS A 926 -2.18 33.37 -11.49
C LYS A 926 -1.66 33.24 -12.94
N PRO A 927 -2.34 33.85 -13.92
CA PRO A 927 -1.78 34.04 -15.24
C PRO A 927 -0.71 35.14 -15.20
N GLN A 928 0.33 34.96 -15.99
CA GLN A 928 1.44 35.88 -16.15
C GLN A 928 1.61 36.22 -17.62
N TYR A 929 1.78 37.51 -17.91
CA TYR A 929 1.83 38.03 -19.26
C TYR A 929 3.05 38.90 -19.51
N LEU A 930 3.40 39.00 -20.78
CA LEU A 930 4.35 39.92 -21.35
C LEU A 930 3.56 40.98 -22.13
N LEU A 931 3.93 42.25 -22.01
CA LEU A 931 3.28 43.33 -22.76
C LEU A 931 4.20 43.80 -23.88
N VAL A 932 3.74 43.74 -25.12
CA VAL A 932 4.60 43.91 -26.30
C VAL A 932 4.03 44.99 -27.23
N VAL A 933 4.92 45.86 -27.69
CA VAL A 933 4.67 46.77 -28.81
C VAL A 933 5.57 46.42 -29.99
N GLY A 934 5.04 46.57 -31.20
CA GLY A 934 5.66 46.19 -32.46
C GLY A 934 5.96 44.69 -32.61
N PRO A 935 4.99 43.78 -32.37
CA PRO A 935 5.25 42.35 -32.45
C PRO A 935 5.53 41.91 -33.91
N GLU A 936 6.63 41.22 -34.12
CA GLU A 936 6.96 40.47 -35.33
C GLU A 936 7.04 38.98 -35.02
N PHE A 937 6.35 38.17 -35.82
CA PHE A 937 6.31 36.73 -35.66
C PHE A 937 7.33 36.06 -36.58
N GLY A 938 7.99 35.02 -36.09
CA GLY A 938 8.95 34.25 -36.88
C GLY A 938 9.29 32.91 -36.25
N TRP A 939 10.40 32.31 -36.70
CA TRP A 939 10.85 30.99 -36.25
C TRP A 939 12.26 31.06 -35.67
N LEU A 940 12.44 30.49 -34.46
CA LEU A 940 13.71 30.39 -33.76
C LEU A 940 14.27 28.99 -34.01
N GLY A 941 15.46 28.92 -34.60
CA GLY A 941 16.12 27.68 -35.00
C GLY A 941 17.17 27.93 -36.07
N CYS A 942 17.81 26.87 -36.56
CA CYS A 942 18.64 27.00 -37.76
C CYS A 942 18.59 25.73 -38.62
N PRO A 943 17.70 25.69 -39.63
CA PRO A 943 17.61 24.53 -40.52
C PRO A 943 18.87 24.26 -41.33
N VAL A 944 19.60 25.33 -41.70
CA VAL A 944 20.87 25.23 -42.44
C VAL A 944 22.08 24.92 -41.55
N CYS A 945 21.93 24.97 -40.22
CA CYS A 945 22.99 24.69 -39.26
C CYS A 945 22.84 23.32 -38.58
N GLY A 946 21.87 22.49 -39.00
CA GLY A 946 21.59 21.17 -38.42
C GLY A 946 20.85 21.21 -37.06
N GLU A 947 20.04 22.24 -36.82
CA GLU A 947 19.29 22.45 -35.56
C GLU A 947 17.77 22.43 -35.78
N ASP A 948 17.28 21.49 -36.60
CA ASP A 948 15.87 21.36 -36.94
C ASP A 948 14.98 21.00 -35.72
N GLU A 949 15.53 20.26 -34.76
CA GLU A 949 14.83 19.81 -33.55
C GLU A 949 14.49 20.96 -32.57
N LEU A 950 15.05 22.17 -32.76
CA LEU A 950 14.83 23.33 -31.89
C LEU A 950 13.84 24.35 -32.46
N ASN A 951 13.30 24.08 -33.66
CA ASN A 951 12.44 24.98 -34.41
C ASN A 951 11.13 25.28 -33.65
N ARG A 952 10.95 26.53 -33.23
CA ARG A 952 9.74 26.98 -32.51
C ARG A 952 9.35 28.41 -32.91
N PRO A 953 8.06 28.76 -32.89
CA PRO A 953 7.64 30.13 -33.16
C PRO A 953 8.21 31.09 -32.11
N TYR A 954 8.49 32.32 -32.51
CA TYR A 954 8.88 33.41 -31.61
C TYR A 954 8.05 34.67 -31.87
N VAL A 955 7.97 35.52 -30.84
CA VAL A 955 7.47 36.90 -30.92
C VAL A 955 8.64 37.85 -30.61
N TYR A 956 9.01 38.69 -31.57
CA TYR A 956 9.96 39.79 -31.37
C TYR A 956 9.21 41.09 -31.21
N GLY A 957 9.69 41.99 -30.39
CA GLY A 957 9.14 43.33 -30.27
C GLY A 957 9.83 44.05 -29.13
N ARG A 958 9.24 45.14 -28.66
CA ARG A 958 9.68 45.80 -27.45
C ARG A 958 8.75 45.41 -26.31
N PHE A 959 9.32 44.71 -25.33
CA PHE A 959 8.60 44.16 -24.19
C PHE A 959 8.67 45.16 -23.03
N LEU A 960 7.54 45.44 -22.40
CA LEU A 960 7.51 46.24 -21.18
C LEU A 960 8.33 45.53 -20.10
N ARG A 961 9.14 46.30 -19.39
CA ARG A 961 9.94 45.83 -18.27
C ARG A 961 9.92 46.84 -17.15
N ASN A 962 9.93 46.34 -15.94
CA ASN A 962 10.30 47.11 -14.77
C ASN A 962 11.82 47.33 -14.78
N GLU A 963 12.28 48.57 -14.91
CA GLU A 963 13.70 48.85 -15.07
C GLU A 963 14.44 49.00 -13.73
N THR A 964 13.91 48.46 -12.62
CA THR A 964 14.62 48.45 -11.33
C THR A 964 16.01 47.82 -11.44
N ASP A 965 16.21 46.78 -12.27
CA ASP A 965 17.51 46.12 -12.45
C ASP A 965 18.54 46.96 -13.22
N SER A 966 18.05 47.84 -14.10
CA SER A 966 18.82 48.87 -14.78
C SER A 966 19.08 50.08 -13.86
N ALA A 967 18.08 50.45 -13.05
CA ALA A 967 18.10 51.63 -12.19
C ALA A 967 18.96 51.47 -10.93
N ARG A 968 18.94 50.29 -10.28
CA ARG A 968 19.47 50.09 -8.93
C ARG A 968 20.22 48.77 -8.73
N THR A 969 21.13 48.74 -7.75
CA THR A 969 21.80 47.53 -7.27
C THR A 969 21.08 46.85 -6.10
N ASP A 970 20.26 47.61 -5.34
CA ASP A 970 19.39 47.14 -4.26
C ASP A 970 17.96 47.68 -4.47
N PRO A 971 16.92 46.81 -4.48
CA PRO A 971 15.55 47.18 -4.81
C PRO A 971 14.74 47.84 -3.66
N GLN A 972 15.27 48.03 -2.45
CA GLN A 972 14.52 48.71 -1.38
C GLN A 972 14.23 50.19 -1.71
N LEU A 973 12.99 50.62 -1.53
CA LEU A 973 12.52 51.97 -1.86
C LEU A 973 13.44 53.07 -1.28
N GLY A 974 13.85 53.99 -2.15
CA GLY A 974 14.44 55.27 -1.73
C GLY A 974 15.91 55.25 -1.34
N SER A 975 16.63 54.12 -1.42
CA SER A 975 18.08 54.09 -1.17
C SER A 975 18.84 54.85 -2.26
N GLN A 976 19.23 56.10 -1.98
CA GLN A 976 20.01 56.93 -2.91
C GLN A 976 21.42 56.38 -3.14
N SER A 977 21.96 55.63 -2.18
CA SER A 977 23.27 54.98 -2.26
C SER A 977 23.31 53.75 -3.17
N ALA A 978 22.15 53.24 -3.61
CA ALA A 978 22.03 52.03 -4.45
C ALA A 978 21.70 52.33 -5.93
N ILE A 979 21.78 53.59 -6.37
CA ILE A 979 21.45 53.99 -7.75
C ILE A 979 22.60 53.60 -8.70
N ARG A 980 22.28 52.75 -9.67
CA ARG A 980 23.20 52.29 -10.72
C ARG A 980 23.16 53.22 -11.94
N ASP A 981 21.97 53.55 -12.41
CA ASP A 981 21.77 54.44 -13.56
C ASP A 981 20.58 55.37 -13.29
N ARG A 982 20.86 56.67 -13.24
CA ARG A 982 19.86 57.71 -12.97
C ARG A 982 18.87 57.85 -14.11
N ASP A 983 19.23 57.45 -15.33
CA ASP A 983 18.35 57.59 -16.48
C ASP A 983 17.09 56.73 -16.35
N TYR A 984 17.07 55.68 -15.54
CA TYR A 984 15.87 54.85 -15.31
C TYR A 984 15.03 55.28 -14.11
N ILE A 985 15.36 56.41 -13.47
CA ILE A 985 14.73 56.90 -12.25
C ILE A 985 14.10 58.27 -12.48
N LEU A 986 12.83 58.44 -12.13
CA LEU A 986 12.14 59.72 -12.16
C LEU A 986 12.76 60.68 -11.12
N PRO A 987 12.81 62.02 -11.32
CA PRO A 987 13.41 62.95 -10.36
C PRO A 987 12.89 62.83 -8.91
N SER A 988 11.65 62.39 -8.73
CA SER A 988 11.05 62.03 -7.43
C SER A 988 11.52 60.69 -6.85
N ASN A 989 12.62 60.11 -7.36
CA ASN A 989 13.27 58.86 -6.95
C ASN A 989 12.49 57.55 -7.15
N TRP A 990 11.51 57.54 -8.07
CA TRP A 990 10.78 56.32 -8.41
C TRP A 990 11.36 55.62 -9.63
N ASP A 991 11.42 54.29 -9.59
CA ASP A 991 11.87 53.48 -10.73
C ASP A 991 10.81 53.50 -11.83
N ARG A 992 11.25 53.59 -13.09
CA ARG A 992 10.37 53.67 -14.26
C ARG A 992 10.25 52.31 -14.96
N LEU A 993 9.27 52.22 -15.86
CA LEU A 993 9.11 51.10 -16.78
C LEU A 993 9.55 51.51 -18.18
N ALA A 994 10.09 50.58 -18.96
CA ALA A 994 10.47 50.82 -20.35
C ALA A 994 10.15 49.63 -21.26
N PHE A 995 9.91 49.92 -22.53
CA PHE A 995 9.75 48.94 -23.59
C PHE A 995 11.12 48.63 -24.23
N THR A 996 11.60 47.41 -24.00
CA THR A 996 12.96 46.99 -24.39
C THR A 996 12.90 45.89 -25.46
N PRO A 997 13.72 45.98 -26.54
CA PRO A 997 13.79 44.93 -27.56
C PRO A 997 14.10 43.54 -26.99
N ALA A 998 13.24 42.57 -27.25
CA ALA A 998 13.41 41.18 -26.81
C ALA A 998 12.73 40.18 -27.77
N ILE A 999 13.12 38.91 -27.65
CA ILE A 999 12.55 37.78 -28.39
C ILE A 999 11.95 36.79 -27.39
N HIS A 1000 10.66 36.52 -27.47
CA HIS A 1000 9.97 35.49 -26.70
C HIS A 1000 9.82 34.22 -27.53
N ALA A 1001 10.32 33.08 -27.03
CA ALA A 1001 10.20 31.79 -27.70
C ALA A 1001 10.14 30.62 -26.70
N GLY A 1002 9.05 29.86 -26.74
CA GLY A 1002 8.79 28.80 -25.75
C GLY A 1002 8.82 29.36 -24.33
N ASP A 1003 9.60 28.76 -23.44
CA ASP A 1003 9.66 29.18 -22.03
C ASP A 1003 10.75 30.21 -21.74
N THR A 1004 11.19 31.00 -22.73
CA THR A 1004 12.33 31.92 -22.58
C THR A 1004 12.09 33.24 -23.26
N LEU A 1005 12.38 34.32 -22.56
CA LEU A 1005 12.52 35.67 -23.10
C LEU A 1005 14.01 36.03 -23.20
N TYR A 1006 14.45 36.43 -24.39
CA TYR A 1006 15.80 36.88 -24.70
C TYR A 1006 15.81 38.40 -24.83
N VAL A 1007 16.24 39.11 -23.80
CA VAL A 1007 16.36 40.58 -23.81
C VAL A 1007 17.67 40.97 -24.51
N LEU A 1008 17.57 41.73 -25.60
CA LEU A 1008 18.69 41.92 -26.54
C LEU A 1008 19.74 42.94 -26.07
N ASN A 1009 19.41 43.84 -25.14
CA ASN A 1009 20.35 44.75 -24.47
C ASN A 1009 21.34 45.49 -25.40
N GLY A 1010 20.84 46.04 -26.51
CA GLY A 1010 21.61 46.83 -27.47
C GLY A 1010 22.03 46.07 -28.74
N HIS A 1011 21.74 44.78 -28.84
CA HIS A 1011 21.88 44.02 -30.10
C HIS A 1011 20.66 44.19 -31.00
N SER A 1012 20.91 44.33 -32.30
CA SER A 1012 19.84 44.36 -33.32
C SER A 1012 19.37 42.94 -33.64
N ILE A 1013 18.08 42.74 -33.91
CA ILE A 1013 17.57 41.39 -34.26
C ILE A 1013 18.20 40.87 -35.57
N GLU A 1014 18.56 41.77 -36.47
CA GLU A 1014 19.22 41.49 -37.75
C GLU A 1014 20.53 40.73 -37.57
N GLU A 1015 21.23 40.92 -36.44
CA GLU A 1015 22.45 40.19 -36.12
C GLU A 1015 22.22 38.68 -36.04
N PHE A 1016 21.00 38.25 -35.73
CA PHE A 1016 20.64 36.85 -35.51
C PHE A 1016 19.92 36.22 -36.69
N TYR A 1017 19.56 36.99 -37.72
CA TYR A 1017 18.81 36.45 -38.85
C TYR A 1017 19.66 35.53 -39.73
N VAL A 1018 19.05 34.40 -40.10
CA VAL A 1018 19.55 33.46 -41.10
C VAL A 1018 18.41 33.09 -42.05
N LYS A 1019 18.73 32.82 -43.33
CA LYS A 1019 17.74 32.42 -44.34
C LYS A 1019 17.77 30.90 -44.50
N GLY A 1020 16.61 30.27 -44.38
CA GLY A 1020 16.43 28.84 -44.66
C GLY A 1020 16.49 28.54 -46.17
N ALA A 1021 16.58 27.26 -46.52
CA ALA A 1021 16.65 26.80 -47.92
C ALA A 1021 15.41 27.20 -48.77
N ASN A 1022 14.27 27.43 -48.12
CA ASN A 1022 13.01 27.89 -48.72
C ASN A 1022 12.87 29.43 -48.75
N GLY A 1023 13.89 30.19 -48.34
CA GLY A 1023 13.85 31.65 -48.23
C GLY A 1023 13.18 32.19 -46.96
N GLN A 1024 12.67 31.32 -46.08
CA GLN A 1024 12.06 31.71 -44.80
C GLN A 1024 13.12 32.27 -43.83
N ARG A 1025 12.76 33.33 -43.10
CA ARG A 1025 13.62 34.00 -42.12
C ARG A 1025 13.58 33.26 -40.78
N TYR A 1026 14.75 32.90 -40.26
CA TYR A 1026 14.94 32.30 -38.95
C TYR A 1026 15.84 33.17 -38.08
N VAL A 1027 15.67 33.09 -36.75
CA VAL A 1027 16.63 33.60 -35.77
C VAL A 1027 17.53 32.44 -35.33
N ASN A 1028 18.84 32.57 -35.46
CA ASN A 1028 19.79 31.53 -35.08
C ASN A 1028 19.85 31.35 -33.56
N TYR A 1029 19.31 30.22 -33.07
CA TYR A 1029 19.23 29.91 -31.64
C TYR A 1029 20.60 29.90 -30.95
N LYS A 1030 21.60 29.16 -31.44
CA LYS A 1030 22.93 29.10 -30.79
C LYS A 1030 23.59 30.47 -30.73
N LYS A 1031 23.50 31.27 -31.79
CA LYS A 1031 24.05 32.63 -31.82
C LYS A 1031 23.35 33.50 -30.77
N LEU A 1032 22.03 33.55 -30.78
CA LEU A 1032 21.24 34.29 -29.78
C LEU A 1032 21.55 33.83 -28.36
N ASN A 1033 21.65 32.52 -28.14
CA ASN A 1033 21.88 31.92 -26.84
C ASN A 1033 23.30 32.15 -26.31
N ASN A 1034 24.29 32.39 -27.16
CA ASN A 1034 25.70 32.51 -26.76
C ASN A 1034 26.26 33.94 -26.89
N THR A 1035 25.51 34.87 -27.49
CA THR A 1035 25.94 36.28 -27.61
C THR A 1035 26.01 36.94 -26.22
N PRO A 1036 27.16 37.57 -25.86
CA PRO A 1036 27.28 38.32 -24.61
C PRO A 1036 26.21 39.42 -24.51
N ARG A 1037 25.85 39.82 -23.28
CA ARG A 1037 24.85 40.86 -22.96
C ARG A 1037 23.38 40.51 -23.28
N VAL A 1038 23.08 39.49 -24.09
CA VAL A 1038 21.71 38.97 -24.21
C VAL A 1038 21.30 38.31 -22.88
N LYS A 1039 20.30 38.88 -22.19
CA LYS A 1039 19.79 38.36 -20.92
C LYS A 1039 18.70 37.32 -21.20
N LYS A 1040 18.84 36.13 -20.62
CA LYS A 1040 17.85 35.05 -20.72
C LYS A 1040 16.98 35.04 -19.48
N VAL A 1041 15.67 35.12 -19.68
CA VAL A 1041 14.68 35.08 -18.61
C VAL A 1041 13.83 33.84 -18.81
N PHE A 1042 13.93 32.88 -17.89
CA PHE A 1042 13.16 31.65 -17.95
C PHE A 1042 11.72 31.91 -17.49
N LEU A 1043 10.77 31.78 -18.40
CA LEU A 1043 9.34 32.03 -18.17
C LEU A 1043 8.59 30.79 -17.70
N GLY A 1044 9.18 29.59 -17.82
CA GLY A 1044 8.55 28.32 -17.46
C GLY A 1044 8.34 28.08 -15.96
N ASN A 1045 8.27 29.13 -15.15
CA ASN A 1045 7.89 29.10 -13.74
C ASN A 1045 7.04 30.33 -13.36
N ASN A 1046 6.32 30.20 -12.25
CA ASN A 1046 5.42 31.22 -11.72
C ASN A 1046 6.11 32.30 -10.85
N LEU A 1047 7.45 32.42 -10.91
CA LEU A 1047 8.16 33.46 -10.17
C LEU A 1047 7.77 34.84 -10.69
N HIS A 1048 7.68 35.82 -9.78
CA HIS A 1048 7.65 37.22 -10.19
C HIS A 1048 8.99 37.57 -10.86
N LYS A 1049 8.94 38.45 -11.87
CA LYS A 1049 10.09 38.89 -12.67
C LYS A 1049 9.87 40.35 -13.06
N ASP A 1050 10.94 41.04 -13.41
CA ASP A 1050 10.85 42.42 -13.90
C ASP A 1050 10.16 42.50 -15.27
N GLU A 1051 10.28 41.44 -16.08
CA GLU A 1051 9.74 41.35 -17.44
C GLU A 1051 8.28 40.89 -17.51
N VAL A 1052 7.72 40.40 -16.40
CA VAL A 1052 6.45 39.69 -16.37
C VAL A 1052 5.45 40.41 -15.47
N PHE A 1053 4.23 40.57 -15.96
CA PHE A 1053 3.16 41.26 -15.26
C PHE A 1053 1.99 40.35 -14.96
N SER A 1054 1.38 40.55 -13.80
CA SER A 1054 0.15 39.90 -13.36
C SER A 1054 -0.87 40.98 -13.03
N PHE A 1055 -2.16 40.72 -13.25
CA PHE A 1055 -3.19 41.77 -13.17
C PHE A 1055 -4.15 41.47 -12.03
N ARG A 1056 -3.81 41.88 -10.81
CA ARG A 1056 -4.50 41.45 -9.59
C ARG A 1056 -5.85 42.13 -9.46
N TYR A 1057 -6.92 41.37 -9.30
CA TYR A 1057 -8.24 41.94 -9.02
C TYR A 1057 -8.28 42.65 -7.67
N ILE A 1058 -9.02 43.75 -7.61
CA ILE A 1058 -9.26 44.48 -6.35
C ILE A 1058 -10.44 43.94 -5.53
N GLU A 1059 -11.29 43.12 -6.15
CA GLU A 1059 -12.46 42.47 -5.55
C GLU A 1059 -12.47 40.96 -5.87
N PRO A 1060 -13.08 40.12 -5.01
CA PRO A 1060 -13.27 38.69 -5.27
C PRO A 1060 -13.84 38.43 -6.67
N ARG A 1061 -13.17 37.56 -7.44
CA ARG A 1061 -13.53 37.19 -8.83
C ARG A 1061 -13.61 38.40 -9.79
N GLY A 1062 -12.94 39.50 -9.46
CA GLY A 1062 -12.95 40.76 -10.21
C GLY A 1062 -14.22 41.58 -10.08
N GLY A 1063 -15.18 41.18 -9.23
CA GLY A 1063 -16.45 41.87 -9.10
C GLY A 1063 -17.20 42.00 -10.44
N SER A 1064 -18.03 43.05 -10.55
CA SER A 1064 -18.79 43.36 -11.76
C SER A 1064 -17.99 44.14 -12.82
N LYS A 1065 -16.95 44.87 -12.42
CA LYS A 1065 -16.18 45.77 -13.30
C LYS A 1065 -14.88 45.17 -13.85
N LYS A 1066 -14.38 44.10 -13.22
CA LYS A 1066 -13.10 43.45 -13.53
C LYS A 1066 -11.89 44.37 -13.36
N ASP A 1067 -11.99 45.38 -12.50
CA ASP A 1067 -10.90 46.32 -12.23
C ASP A 1067 -9.70 45.62 -11.56
N PHE A 1068 -8.49 46.02 -11.92
CA PHE A 1068 -7.27 45.36 -11.46
C PHE A 1068 -6.10 46.33 -11.23
N LEU A 1069 -5.16 45.91 -10.39
CA LEU A 1069 -3.83 46.51 -10.27
C LEU A 1069 -2.84 45.78 -11.18
N ILE A 1070 -1.88 46.51 -11.77
CA ILE A 1070 -0.77 45.88 -12.48
C ILE A 1070 0.32 45.56 -11.46
N GLU A 1071 0.63 44.28 -11.32
CA GLU A 1071 1.60 43.70 -10.40
C GLU A 1071 2.82 43.18 -11.18
N SER A 1072 4.02 43.51 -10.70
CA SER A 1072 5.30 43.11 -11.30
C SER A 1072 6.10 42.25 -10.32
N GLU A 1073 7.38 42.56 -10.10
CA GLU A 1073 8.29 41.87 -9.18
C GLU A 1073 7.81 41.92 -7.71
N THR A 1074 8.27 41.00 -6.87
CA THR A 1074 8.05 41.08 -5.42
C THR A 1074 8.85 42.22 -4.78
N TRP A 1075 8.49 42.63 -3.54
CA TRP A 1075 9.28 43.60 -2.78
C TRP A 1075 10.75 43.17 -2.62
N ASN A 1076 10.96 41.90 -2.27
CA ASN A 1076 12.29 41.29 -2.20
C ASN A 1076 12.58 40.58 -3.53
N ARG A 1077 13.17 41.30 -4.49
CA ARG A 1077 13.40 40.79 -5.86
C ARG A 1077 14.07 39.41 -5.86
N GLY A 1078 13.44 38.45 -6.55
CA GLY A 1078 13.93 37.07 -6.58
C GLY A 1078 13.63 36.25 -5.32
N ALA A 1079 12.85 36.79 -4.38
CA ALA A 1079 12.19 36.00 -3.36
C ALA A 1079 11.42 34.86 -4.05
N GLY A 1080 11.49 33.67 -3.45
CA GLY A 1080 11.04 32.43 -4.07
C GLY A 1080 9.56 32.40 -4.48
N ARG A 1081 9.10 31.20 -4.81
CA ARG A 1081 7.78 30.96 -5.41
C ARG A 1081 6.64 31.52 -4.55
N MET A 1082 5.85 32.41 -5.15
CA MET A 1082 4.72 33.08 -4.50
C MET A 1082 3.62 33.36 -5.51
N ILE A 1083 2.37 33.00 -5.18
CA ILE A 1083 1.22 33.27 -6.05
C ILE A 1083 0.85 34.75 -6.02
N ALA A 1084 0.77 35.32 -4.82
CA ALA A 1084 0.22 36.66 -4.61
C ALA A 1084 0.96 37.45 -3.53
N PRO A 1085 2.09 38.11 -3.82
CA PRO A 1085 2.81 38.92 -2.85
C PRO A 1085 1.90 39.88 -2.10
N MET A 1086 1.97 39.79 -0.78
CA MET A 1086 1.42 40.82 0.10
C MET A 1086 2.33 42.04 0.17
N GLN A 1087 3.61 41.89 -0.20
CA GLN A 1087 4.56 42.98 -0.43
C GLN A 1087 5.10 42.84 -1.85
N GLY A 1088 4.63 43.68 -2.74
CA GLY A 1088 4.87 43.58 -4.19
C GLY A 1088 5.28 44.91 -4.80
N ALA A 1089 5.58 44.87 -6.10
CA ALA A 1089 5.75 46.02 -6.96
C ALA A 1089 4.46 46.26 -7.76
N TRP A 1090 3.91 47.46 -7.58
CA TRP A 1090 2.61 47.90 -8.10
C TRP A 1090 2.81 49.11 -8.99
N ILE A 1091 2.08 49.18 -10.10
CA ILE A 1091 2.23 50.31 -11.02
C ILE A 1091 1.37 51.49 -10.53
N LYS A 1092 2.02 52.63 -10.30
CA LYS A 1092 1.41 53.89 -9.87
C LYS A 1092 1.68 54.97 -10.91
N ILE A 1093 0.78 55.94 -11.03
CA ILE A 1093 1.04 57.17 -11.79
C ILE A 1093 1.59 58.25 -10.87
N GLN A 1094 2.86 58.61 -11.04
CA GLN A 1094 3.51 59.70 -10.31
C GLN A 1094 3.78 60.86 -11.27
N ASN A 1095 3.10 61.99 -11.05
CA ASN A 1095 3.22 63.20 -11.89
C ASN A 1095 3.01 62.92 -13.40
N GLY A 1096 2.06 62.05 -13.74
CA GLY A 1096 1.78 61.66 -15.14
C GLY A 1096 2.64 60.51 -15.68
N VAL A 1097 3.61 60.00 -14.91
CA VAL A 1097 4.52 58.94 -15.35
C VAL A 1097 4.22 57.62 -14.62
N PRO A 1098 4.05 56.49 -15.34
CA PRO A 1098 4.08 55.16 -14.77
C PRO A 1098 5.39 54.88 -14.04
N VAL A 1099 5.27 54.57 -12.75
CA VAL A 1099 6.40 54.22 -11.90
C VAL A 1099 6.08 53.01 -11.05
N VAL A 1100 7.13 52.39 -10.52
CA VAL A 1100 7.00 51.21 -9.69
C VAL A 1100 6.95 51.59 -8.21
N SER A 1101 5.77 51.45 -7.61
CA SER A 1101 5.58 51.57 -6.17
C SER A 1101 5.75 50.22 -5.50
N ARG A 1102 6.63 50.11 -4.51
CA ARG A 1102 6.78 48.86 -3.75
C ARG A 1102 6.13 49.02 -2.40
N GLY A 1103 5.42 48.02 -1.93
CA GLY A 1103 4.76 48.13 -0.64
C GLY A 1103 3.77 47.02 -0.39
N SER A 1104 3.09 47.13 0.75
CA SER A 1104 2.05 46.18 1.09
C SER A 1104 0.88 46.29 0.10
N TYR A 1105 0.15 45.20 -0.12
CA TYR A 1105 -1.07 45.26 -0.92
C TYR A 1105 -2.13 46.20 -0.31
N TYR A 1106 -2.13 46.35 1.02
CA TYR A 1106 -3.02 47.28 1.74
C TYR A 1106 -2.74 48.75 1.39
N ASP A 1107 -1.47 49.10 1.18
CA ASP A 1107 -1.10 50.44 0.71
C ASP A 1107 -1.34 50.53 -0.80
N ALA A 1108 -1.03 49.46 -1.55
CA ALA A 1108 -1.19 49.44 -3.00
C ALA A 1108 -2.63 49.62 -3.47
N ILE A 1109 -3.62 49.03 -2.76
CA ILE A 1109 -5.03 49.18 -3.12
C ILE A 1109 -5.52 50.63 -3.02
N THR A 1110 -4.81 51.48 -2.26
CA THR A 1110 -5.12 52.91 -2.15
C THR A 1110 -4.19 53.80 -2.98
N GLU A 1111 -2.93 53.40 -3.18
CA GLU A 1111 -1.90 54.23 -3.83
C GLU A 1111 -1.57 53.86 -5.28
N ALA A 1112 -1.78 52.61 -5.69
CA ALA A 1112 -1.50 52.16 -7.05
C ALA A 1112 -2.62 52.60 -8.01
N GLU A 1113 -2.30 52.65 -9.30
CA GLU A 1113 -3.30 52.99 -10.30
C GLU A 1113 -4.21 51.78 -10.55
N VAL A 1114 -5.52 52.02 -10.60
CA VAL A 1114 -6.52 51.00 -10.92
C VAL A 1114 -6.80 51.01 -12.42
N TRP A 1115 -6.57 49.87 -13.06
CA TRP A 1115 -6.64 49.71 -14.50
C TRP A 1115 -7.82 48.84 -14.93
N ASN A 1116 -8.23 49.05 -16.17
CA ASN A 1116 -9.11 48.17 -16.91
C ASN A 1116 -8.61 48.09 -18.36
N VAL A 1117 -9.16 47.19 -19.17
CA VAL A 1117 -8.81 47.08 -20.59
C VAL A 1117 -10.04 47.21 -21.47
N ARG A 1118 -9.80 47.56 -22.73
CA ARG A 1118 -10.75 47.34 -23.82
C ARG A 1118 -10.05 46.60 -24.95
N LYS A 1119 -10.79 45.75 -25.64
CA LYS A 1119 -10.30 45.06 -26.82
C LYS A 1119 -10.08 46.02 -27.98
N THR A 1120 -9.04 45.77 -28.79
CA THR A 1120 -8.79 46.50 -30.03
C THR A 1120 -8.24 45.56 -31.10
N ASP A 1121 -8.57 45.82 -32.36
CA ASP A 1121 -8.09 45.07 -33.52
C ASP A 1121 -6.90 45.75 -34.22
N LYS A 1122 -6.47 46.91 -33.69
CA LYS A 1122 -5.37 47.68 -34.25
C LYS A 1122 -4.03 47.04 -33.95
N ALA A 1123 -3.07 47.24 -34.87
CA ALA A 1123 -1.73 46.75 -34.69
C ALA A 1123 -1.03 47.50 -33.54
N PRO A 1124 -0.46 46.80 -32.55
CA PRO A 1124 0.33 47.41 -31.49
C PRO A 1124 1.69 47.78 -32.07
N LEU A 1125 1.89 49.02 -32.53
CA LEU A 1125 3.12 49.40 -33.24
C LEU A 1125 4.08 50.18 -32.33
N ALA A 1126 5.33 49.71 -32.16
CA ALA A 1126 6.40 50.39 -31.40
C ALA A 1126 6.91 51.67 -32.07
N ASN A 1127 7.12 52.76 -31.33
CA ASN A 1127 7.73 54.02 -31.76
C ASN A 1127 8.92 53.76 -32.68
N LYS A 1128 8.66 53.96 -33.98
CA LYS A 1128 9.66 53.78 -35.02
C LYS A 1128 10.59 54.98 -34.89
N GLU A 1129 11.90 54.74 -34.79
CA GLU A 1129 12.85 55.82 -35.01
C GLU A 1129 12.50 56.46 -36.34
N VAL A 1130 12.33 57.78 -36.35
CA VAL A 1130 11.97 58.53 -37.54
C VAL A 1130 13.10 58.36 -38.54
N SER A 1131 13.00 57.35 -39.41
CA SER A 1131 13.75 57.34 -40.65
C SER A 1131 13.23 58.55 -41.41
N THR A 1132 14.10 59.57 -41.56
CA THR A 1132 13.82 60.81 -42.30
C THR A 1132 12.96 60.51 -43.50
N THR A 1133 11.69 60.92 -43.45
CA THR A 1133 10.81 60.80 -44.62
C THR A 1133 11.40 61.68 -45.71
N ASN A 1134 11.45 61.18 -46.95
CA ASN A 1134 12.01 61.93 -48.07
C ASN A 1134 11.38 63.34 -48.13
N VAL A 1135 12.19 64.35 -48.45
CA VAL A 1135 11.71 65.72 -48.63
C VAL A 1135 10.70 65.76 -49.78
N VAL A 1136 9.50 66.26 -49.50
CA VAL A 1136 8.43 66.39 -50.50
C VAL A 1136 8.15 67.87 -50.75
N VAL A 1137 8.15 68.26 -52.02
CA VAL A 1137 7.85 69.63 -52.45
C VAL A 1137 6.54 69.61 -53.23
N THR A 1138 5.56 70.39 -52.80
CA THR A 1138 4.26 70.53 -53.47
C THR A 1138 3.98 71.98 -53.82
N ALA A 1139 3.38 72.21 -54.99
CA ALA A 1139 3.06 73.55 -55.46
C ALA A 1139 1.61 73.92 -55.11
N GLY A 1140 1.41 75.06 -54.47
CA GLY A 1140 0.10 75.65 -54.18
C GLY A 1140 -0.22 76.84 -55.08
N VAL A 1141 -1.23 77.63 -54.69
CA VAL A 1141 -1.56 78.90 -55.35
C VAL A 1141 -0.67 79.99 -54.78
N GLY A 1142 0.25 80.53 -55.59
CA GLY A 1142 1.23 81.54 -55.17
C GLY A 1142 2.28 81.10 -54.13
N ASN A 1143 2.46 79.79 -53.90
CA ASN A 1143 3.42 79.26 -52.94
C ASN A 1143 3.89 77.83 -53.26
N VAL A 1144 4.91 77.38 -52.54
CA VAL A 1144 5.39 76.01 -52.48
C VAL A 1144 5.39 75.55 -51.03
N THR A 1145 4.82 74.39 -50.74
CA THR A 1145 4.91 73.74 -49.43
C THR A 1145 6.00 72.66 -49.47
N VAL A 1146 6.93 72.76 -48.53
CA VAL A 1146 8.05 71.82 -48.35
C VAL A 1146 7.83 71.03 -47.06
N LEU A 1147 7.78 69.70 -47.21
CA LEU A 1147 7.54 68.75 -46.13
C LEU A 1147 8.83 67.97 -45.81
N ASN A 1148 9.00 67.63 -44.53
CA ASN A 1148 10.10 66.79 -44.00
C ASN A 1148 11.51 67.38 -44.17
N ALA A 1149 11.66 68.71 -44.12
CA ALA A 1149 12.92 69.43 -44.32
C ALA A 1149 13.25 70.44 -43.21
N SER A 1150 12.78 70.21 -41.98
CA SER A 1150 13.10 71.06 -40.82
C SER A 1150 14.61 71.20 -40.63
N GLY A 1151 15.08 72.41 -40.36
CA GLY A 1151 16.49 72.76 -40.19
C GLY A 1151 17.31 72.85 -41.49
N LYS A 1152 16.74 72.48 -42.65
CA LYS A 1152 17.45 72.54 -43.94
C LYS A 1152 17.27 73.89 -44.63
N ALA A 1153 18.31 74.36 -45.32
CA ALA A 1153 18.20 75.53 -46.19
C ALA A 1153 17.43 75.18 -47.48
N VAL A 1154 16.37 75.94 -47.75
CA VAL A 1154 15.58 75.84 -48.99
C VAL A 1154 15.78 77.10 -49.82
N THR A 1155 16.05 76.91 -51.10
CA THR A 1155 16.15 77.98 -52.10
C THR A 1155 15.13 77.71 -53.20
N VAL A 1156 14.23 78.66 -53.44
CA VAL A 1156 13.29 78.64 -54.56
C VAL A 1156 13.85 79.57 -55.64
N SER A 1157 13.97 79.08 -56.87
CA SER A 1157 14.44 79.83 -58.03
C SER A 1157 13.45 79.75 -59.18
N ASN A 1158 13.42 80.76 -60.06
CA ASN A 1158 12.64 80.70 -61.29
C ASN A 1158 13.32 79.82 -62.37
N ILE A 1159 12.66 79.60 -63.50
CA ILE A 1159 13.19 78.76 -64.59
C ILE A 1159 14.49 79.29 -65.23
N LEU A 1160 14.82 80.58 -65.02
CA LEU A 1160 16.06 81.22 -65.46
C LEU A 1160 17.19 81.13 -64.41
N GLY A 1161 16.95 80.45 -63.28
CA GLY A 1161 17.94 80.21 -62.22
C GLY A 1161 18.09 81.36 -61.21
N GLN A 1162 17.23 82.38 -61.25
CA GLN A 1162 17.26 83.48 -60.28
C GLN A 1162 16.53 83.09 -59.00
N THR A 1163 17.19 83.28 -57.85
CA THR A 1163 16.61 83.01 -56.53
C THR A 1163 15.46 83.97 -56.23
N VAL A 1164 14.27 83.42 -55.96
CA VAL A 1164 13.05 84.16 -55.59
C VAL A 1164 12.77 84.13 -54.09
N ALA A 1165 13.19 83.07 -53.39
CA ALA A 1165 13.10 82.98 -51.94
C ALA A 1165 14.21 82.08 -51.38
N LYS A 1166 14.71 82.42 -50.19
CA LYS A 1166 15.66 81.57 -49.45
C LYS A 1166 15.27 81.58 -47.98
N ALA A 1167 15.11 80.41 -47.39
CA ALA A 1167 14.73 80.25 -45.98
C ALA A 1167 15.41 79.01 -45.40
N VAL A 1168 15.69 79.02 -44.10
CA VAL A 1168 15.98 77.80 -43.33
C VAL A 1168 14.68 77.42 -42.65
N LEU A 1169 14.18 76.21 -42.90
CA LEU A 1169 12.88 75.81 -42.39
C LEU A 1169 12.94 75.58 -40.89
N ALA A 1170 11.99 76.12 -40.15
CA ALA A 1170 11.89 75.93 -38.69
C ALA A 1170 11.02 74.73 -38.31
N SER A 1171 10.28 74.14 -39.27
CA SER A 1171 9.43 72.97 -39.07
C SER A 1171 9.43 72.05 -40.30
N ASP A 1172 8.93 70.83 -40.13
CA ASP A 1172 8.81 69.83 -41.20
C ASP A 1172 7.60 70.07 -42.12
N ASN A 1173 6.89 71.20 -41.98
CA ASN A 1173 5.81 71.60 -42.88
C ASN A 1173 5.79 73.12 -43.01
N GLU A 1174 6.54 73.63 -43.98
CA GLU A 1174 6.68 75.06 -44.20
C GLU A 1174 6.20 75.47 -45.59
N THR A 1175 5.56 76.63 -45.66
CA THR A 1175 5.07 77.20 -46.92
C THR A 1175 5.89 78.43 -47.29
N ILE A 1176 6.50 78.40 -48.47
CA ILE A 1176 7.32 79.49 -49.00
C ILE A 1176 6.56 80.14 -50.16
N SER A 1177 6.37 81.46 -50.09
CA SER A 1177 5.76 82.21 -51.18
C SER A 1177 6.60 82.11 -52.45
N ALA A 1178 5.96 81.85 -53.59
CA ALA A 1178 6.63 81.67 -54.87
C ALA A 1178 5.75 82.24 -56.00
N PRO A 1179 6.34 82.87 -57.03
CA PRO A 1179 5.57 83.42 -58.13
C PRO A 1179 4.89 82.31 -58.95
N GLN A 1180 3.77 82.64 -59.58
CA GLN A 1180 3.04 81.75 -60.49
C GLN A 1180 3.94 81.31 -61.66
N GLY A 1181 3.93 80.02 -62.00
CA GLY A 1181 4.78 79.43 -63.04
C GLY A 1181 5.70 78.31 -62.53
N VAL A 1182 6.67 77.89 -63.37
CA VAL A 1182 7.62 76.83 -63.02
C VAL A 1182 8.73 77.39 -62.13
N VAL A 1183 8.83 76.88 -60.91
CA VAL A 1183 9.92 77.16 -59.97
C VAL A 1183 10.73 75.90 -59.69
N ILE A 1184 12.01 76.11 -59.37
CA ILE A 1184 12.95 75.06 -58.98
C ILE A 1184 13.21 75.24 -57.48
N VAL A 1185 12.96 74.19 -56.71
CA VAL A 1185 13.07 74.20 -55.25
C VAL A 1185 14.23 73.30 -54.88
N SER A 1186 15.32 73.91 -54.43
CA SER A 1186 16.53 73.23 -53.98
C SER A 1186 16.53 73.17 -52.46
N VAL A 1187 16.52 71.96 -51.92
CA VAL A 1187 16.62 71.72 -50.47
C VAL A 1187 18.01 71.17 -50.17
N GLU A 1188 18.66 71.70 -49.15
CA GLU A 1188 20.02 71.31 -48.74
C GLU A 1188 20.15 69.78 -48.58
N GLY A 1189 21.10 69.19 -49.33
CA GLY A 1189 21.36 67.75 -49.33
C GLY A 1189 20.40 66.90 -50.19
N GLU A 1190 19.44 67.51 -50.90
CA GLU A 1190 18.46 66.82 -51.75
C GLU A 1190 18.57 67.26 -53.23
N ASN A 1191 18.00 66.45 -54.13
CA ASN A 1191 17.86 66.84 -55.53
C ASN A 1191 16.84 67.98 -55.69
N ALA A 1192 17.13 68.94 -56.56
CA ALA A 1192 16.22 70.05 -56.83
C ALA A 1192 14.92 69.57 -57.50
N VAL A 1193 13.78 70.06 -57.00
CA VAL A 1193 12.43 69.66 -57.47
C VAL A 1193 11.84 70.77 -58.33
N LYS A 1194 11.29 70.41 -59.50
CA LYS A 1194 10.51 71.33 -60.33
C LYS A 1194 9.05 71.33 -59.86
N ALA A 1195 8.54 72.50 -59.48
CA ALA A 1195 7.19 72.70 -58.98
C ALA A 1195 6.45 73.71 -59.87
N VAL A 1196 5.19 73.45 -60.21
CA VAL A 1196 4.36 74.37 -61.02
C VAL A 1196 3.39 75.08 -60.10
N VAL A 1197 3.72 76.31 -59.71
CA VAL A 1197 2.92 77.15 -58.82
C VAL A 1197 1.74 77.70 -59.61
N LYS A 1198 0.53 77.46 -59.10
CA LYS A 1198 -0.73 77.82 -59.73
C LYS A 1198 -1.11 79.27 -59.54
#